data_AF-A0A7C8IPK5-F1
#
_entry.id   AF-A0A7C8IPK5-F1
#
_cell.length_a   1.000
_cell.length_b   1.000
_cell.length_c   1.000
_cell.angle_alpha   90.00
_cell.angle_beta   90.00
_cell.angle_gamma   90.00
#
_symmetry.space_group_name_H-M   'P 1'
#
loop_
_entity.id
_entity.type
_entity.pdbx_description
1 polymer ?
#
loop_
_entity_poly.entity_id
_entity_poly.type
_entity_poly.pdbx_seq_one_letter_code
_entity_poly.pdbx_strand_id
1 'polypeptide(L)'
;MTASESPRRSTEALIGYTPQHDTGSKLVIVMVGLPATGKSYVAKKLSRYLNWLQHKTQVFNVGDRRREAASNKSEASPQSLSHATFFDPTSQECVSLRDQLAINTLNELLEWLFNSGGNIGILDATNSTPARRQLVLSHIQKRRRDDLKVLFLESRCSNETLREANIRLKLSGPDYAGKDPEASLADFRLRIVHYEQAYVPLGLAEEKQGLSFVQMTDAGRKMNTHLIRGYILSQIVEYLLNFNLARRQIWLSCNGESMDDREGRIGRYSDLSDRGHQYAAALASFIEDQRQNWHAEPVSGHNPEQSQFCVWTSTWPQAVQTGRLFSSETYDQTHTKMLDDLNAGTMAGLTFEEISKQYPDEYAARRKDKLNYRWPGLGGEGYVDLIVRLRPLIVELERTTDNLVLITHRAVLRILVTYFLGIQRDGLGDVQMPRDTIYCFDIAEILELQTQFQRKRSEDETEHPSYSNSFQELRRSQLRQTPTPSPAQTNGTNTPLQEPRISSLSQYELLLRLRERMFEYNTLLLQVSKLSQAPSPKRSKLEILQRFLRDGQGGAGFPKGMEFNTWEEPEPSKYIVMMNAAAEDDFLTKLVTSVLLPIFHALFGQRWKTGKIIDQRSGLISYSDTKISRVGSILAAALSSALPVLTIFVLNNLHSTTVRIGVTLVFTTLFSFLLAAFSSAKRVEVFAATATFAAVEVVFIGSAINKSA
;
A
#
# COMPACT_ATOMS: atom_id res chain seq x y z
N MET A 1 -38.72 -10.81 8.48
CA MET A 1 -37.67 -11.84 8.70
C MET A 1 -36.37 -11.31 8.10
N THR A 2 -35.54 -10.72 8.94
CA THR A 2 -34.26 -10.11 8.57
C THR A 2 -33.22 -11.20 8.35
N ALA A 3 -32.72 -11.33 7.12
CA ALA A 3 -31.66 -12.27 6.77
C ALA A 3 -30.40 -11.95 7.61
N SER A 4 -29.91 -12.98 8.30
CA SER A 4 -28.76 -12.94 9.18
C SER A 4 -27.46 -12.58 8.43
N GLU A 5 -26.77 -11.54 8.89
CA GLU A 5 -25.45 -11.05 8.44
C GLU A 5 -24.26 -12.02 8.70
N SER A 6 -24.46 -13.34 8.69
CA SER A 6 -23.47 -14.31 9.20
C SER A 6 -22.81 -15.29 8.20
N PRO A 7 -22.32 -14.88 7.01
CA PRO A 7 -21.30 -15.67 6.30
C PRO A 7 -19.94 -14.97 6.09
N ARG A 8 -19.81 -13.66 6.34
CA ARG A 8 -18.59 -12.90 5.96
C ARG A 8 -17.32 -13.30 6.75
N ARG A 9 -17.46 -13.70 8.02
CA ARG A 9 -16.30 -13.96 8.91
C ARG A 9 -15.51 -15.22 8.59
N SER A 10 -16.13 -16.26 8.01
CA SER A 10 -15.48 -17.57 7.85
C SER A 10 -14.48 -17.60 6.70
N THR A 11 -14.77 -16.93 5.59
CA THR A 11 -13.85 -16.85 4.44
C THR A 11 -12.68 -15.93 4.75
N GLU A 12 -12.92 -14.74 5.32
CA GLU A 12 -11.86 -13.81 5.74
C GLU A 12 -10.84 -14.47 6.69
N ALA A 13 -11.30 -15.23 7.67
CA ALA A 13 -10.43 -15.99 8.58
C ALA A 13 -9.59 -17.06 7.87
N LEU A 14 -10.13 -17.73 6.84
CA LEU A 14 -9.41 -18.73 6.04
C LEU A 14 -8.32 -18.10 5.14
N ILE A 15 -8.49 -16.82 4.81
CA ILE A 15 -7.59 -16.03 3.95
C ILE A 15 -6.45 -15.42 4.76
N GLY A 16 -6.50 -15.52 6.08
CA GLY A 16 -5.57 -14.80 6.96
C GLY A 16 -5.88 -13.31 7.04
N TYR A 17 -7.08 -12.89 6.62
CA TYR A 17 -7.57 -11.54 6.88
C TYR A 17 -7.78 -11.41 8.38
N THR A 18 -6.81 -10.78 9.02
CA THR A 18 -6.99 -10.19 10.34
C THR A 18 -7.68 -8.85 10.09
N PRO A 19 -8.90 -8.62 10.60
CA PRO A 19 -9.45 -7.26 10.67
C PRO A 19 -8.36 -6.30 11.15
N GLN A 20 -8.35 -5.04 10.70
CA GLN A 20 -7.38 -4.02 11.15
C GLN A 20 -7.27 -3.87 12.69
N HIS A 21 -8.22 -4.45 13.43
CA HIS A 21 -8.29 -4.47 14.89
C HIS A 21 -8.08 -5.85 15.54
N ASP A 22 -7.87 -6.91 14.76
CA ASP A 22 -7.63 -8.24 15.32
C ASP A 22 -6.12 -8.44 15.54
N THR A 23 -5.74 -8.59 16.79
CA THR A 23 -4.37 -8.81 17.29
C THR A 23 -3.81 -10.19 16.91
N GLY A 24 -4.28 -10.79 15.81
CA GLY A 24 -3.76 -12.04 15.28
C GLY A 24 -2.25 -11.94 15.03
N SER A 25 -1.52 -12.83 15.68
CA SER A 25 -0.06 -12.81 15.92
C SER A 25 0.78 -12.15 14.80
N LYS A 26 1.33 -10.98 15.09
CA LYS A 26 2.37 -10.34 14.29
C LYS A 26 3.61 -11.24 14.20
N LEU A 27 4.38 -11.14 13.11
CA LEU A 27 5.55 -11.96 12.87
C LEU A 27 6.76 -11.10 12.50
N VAL A 28 7.92 -11.40 13.08
CA VAL A 28 9.22 -10.90 12.63
C VAL A 28 10.01 -12.06 12.01
N ILE A 29 10.44 -11.90 10.77
CA ILE A 29 11.34 -12.83 10.09
C ILE A 29 12.75 -12.23 10.15
N VAL A 30 13.70 -12.96 10.71
CA VAL A 30 15.10 -12.54 10.85
C VAL A 30 15.93 -13.35 9.85
N MET A 31 16.43 -12.69 8.80
CA MET A 31 17.27 -13.36 7.80
C MET A 31 18.64 -13.71 8.41
N VAL A 32 19.18 -14.87 8.08
CA VAL A 32 20.49 -15.36 8.53
C VAL A 32 21.30 -15.88 7.33
N GLY A 33 22.62 -15.66 7.33
CA GLY A 33 23.54 -16.26 6.38
C GLY A 33 24.61 -15.32 5.84
N LEU A 34 25.63 -15.90 5.21
CA LEU A 34 26.78 -15.18 4.65
C LEU A 34 26.39 -14.22 3.51
N PRO A 35 27.21 -13.20 3.20
CA PRO A 35 27.03 -12.41 1.98
C PRO A 35 26.93 -13.30 0.72
N ALA A 36 26.23 -12.82 -0.31
CA ALA A 36 26.05 -13.54 -1.59
C ALA A 36 25.38 -14.94 -1.50
N THR A 37 24.59 -15.23 -0.46
CA THR A 37 23.80 -16.47 -0.35
C THR A 37 22.34 -16.35 -0.77
N GLY A 38 21.94 -15.25 -1.44
CA GLY A 38 20.57 -15.05 -1.91
C GLY A 38 19.55 -14.53 -0.87
N LYS A 39 19.97 -14.12 0.34
CA LYS A 39 19.05 -13.62 1.38
C LYS A 39 18.08 -12.54 0.91
N SER A 40 18.59 -11.47 0.29
CA SER A 40 17.75 -10.36 -0.17
C SER A 40 16.79 -10.78 -1.28
N TYR A 41 17.17 -11.75 -2.11
CA TYR A 41 16.29 -12.34 -3.13
C TYR A 41 15.13 -13.08 -2.46
N VAL A 42 15.43 -13.94 -1.48
CA VAL A 42 14.44 -14.69 -0.72
C VAL A 42 13.50 -13.76 0.05
N ALA A 43 14.05 -12.74 0.72
CA ALA A 43 13.27 -11.75 1.48
C ALA A 43 12.28 -10.99 0.58
N LYS A 44 12.71 -10.56 -0.61
CA LYS A 44 11.85 -9.86 -1.58
C LYS A 44 10.75 -10.77 -2.14
N LYS A 45 11.10 -11.99 -2.60
CA LYS A 45 10.10 -12.96 -3.09
C LYS A 45 9.08 -13.32 -2.00
N LEU A 46 9.56 -13.60 -0.79
CA LEU A 46 8.70 -13.94 0.33
C LEU A 46 7.78 -12.78 0.72
N SER A 47 8.29 -11.55 0.75
CA SER A 47 7.48 -10.35 0.99
C SER A 47 6.38 -10.19 -0.06
N ARG A 48 6.68 -10.42 -1.34
CA ARG A 48 5.69 -10.39 -2.43
C ARG A 48 4.59 -11.42 -2.21
N TYR A 49 4.96 -12.66 -1.94
CA TYR A 49 4.00 -13.74 -1.68
C TYR A 49 3.11 -13.45 -0.47
N LEU A 50 3.69 -13.00 0.64
CA LEU A 50 2.93 -12.69 1.86
C LEU A 50 1.99 -11.49 1.67
N ASN A 51 2.42 -10.44 0.97
CA ASN A 51 1.54 -9.31 0.61
C ASN A 51 0.39 -9.76 -0.29
N TRP A 52 0.67 -10.65 -1.25
CA TRP A 52 -0.37 -11.22 -2.11
C TRP A 52 -1.38 -12.08 -1.31
N LEU A 53 -0.90 -12.83 -0.32
CA LEU A 53 -1.72 -13.51 0.71
C LEU A 53 -2.43 -12.55 1.68
N GLN A 54 -2.37 -11.24 1.47
CA GLN A 54 -3.03 -10.22 2.30
C GLN A 54 -2.42 -10.02 3.69
N HIS A 55 -1.18 -10.46 3.88
CA HIS A 55 -0.38 -10.09 5.05
C HIS A 55 0.50 -8.90 4.69
N LYS A 56 0.18 -7.72 5.25
CA LYS A 56 0.97 -6.51 5.02
C LYS A 56 2.41 -6.77 5.48
N THR A 57 3.32 -6.88 4.52
CA THR A 57 4.69 -7.34 4.73
C THR A 57 5.68 -6.34 4.18
N GLN A 58 6.74 -6.02 4.94
CA GLN A 58 7.80 -5.10 4.51
C GLN A 58 9.17 -5.64 4.88
N VAL A 59 10.14 -5.39 3.99
CA VAL A 59 11.56 -5.75 4.17
C VAL A 59 12.33 -4.52 4.67
N PHE A 60 13.11 -4.73 5.73
CA PHE A 60 13.98 -3.73 6.34
C PHE A 60 15.43 -4.19 6.18
N ASN A 61 16.16 -3.55 5.27
CA ASN A 61 17.52 -3.96 4.92
C ASN A 61 18.55 -3.12 5.68
N VAL A 62 19.35 -3.78 6.52
CA VAL A 62 20.37 -3.11 7.35
C VAL A 62 21.51 -2.52 6.50
N GLY A 63 21.79 -3.12 5.34
CA GLY A 63 22.79 -2.61 4.39
C GLY A 63 22.36 -1.29 3.74
N ASP A 64 21.08 -1.10 3.49
CA ASP A 64 20.52 0.14 2.95
C ASP A 64 20.66 1.28 3.98
N ARG A 65 20.26 1.03 5.23
CA ARG A 65 20.42 1.99 6.34
C ARG A 65 21.88 2.34 6.62
N ARG A 66 22.78 1.37 6.52
CA ARG A 66 24.22 1.61 6.61
C ARG A 66 24.69 2.58 5.52
N ARG A 67 24.19 2.46 4.28
CA ARG A 67 24.54 3.38 3.19
C ARG A 67 23.98 4.77 3.42
N GLU A 68 22.72 4.90 3.83
CA GLU A 68 22.11 6.19 4.18
C GLU A 68 22.90 6.90 5.30
N ALA A 69 23.30 6.16 6.34
CA ALA A 69 24.14 6.68 7.42
C ALA A 69 25.55 7.11 6.96
N ALA A 70 26.10 6.45 5.92
CA ALA A 70 27.38 6.81 5.33
C ALA A 70 27.28 8.09 4.47
N SER A 71 26.15 8.30 3.78
CA SER A 71 25.90 9.50 2.97
C SER A 71 25.59 10.75 3.80
N ASN A 72 24.96 10.61 4.96
CA ASN A 72 24.53 11.74 5.80
C ASN A 72 25.61 12.30 6.75
N LYS A 73 26.72 11.58 6.96
CA LYS A 73 27.84 12.08 7.78
C LYS A 73 28.81 12.89 6.94
N SER A 74 28.49 14.16 6.75
CA SER A 74 29.48 15.21 6.47
C SER A 74 30.37 15.38 7.71
N GLU A 75 31.69 15.30 7.50
CA GLU A 75 32.77 15.64 8.43
C GLU A 75 33.09 14.63 9.57
N ALA A 76 34.35 14.15 9.54
CA ALA A 76 35.08 13.36 10.55
C ALA A 76 34.83 11.84 10.66
N SER A 77 35.01 11.09 9.57
CA SER A 77 35.76 9.81 9.53
C SER A 77 35.79 9.24 8.09
N PRO A 78 36.75 9.69 7.24
CA PRO A 78 36.83 9.23 5.85
C PRO A 78 37.57 7.89 5.75
N GLN A 79 36.96 6.80 6.24
CA GLN A 79 37.29 5.42 5.87
C GLN A 79 36.05 4.50 5.97
N SER A 80 35.20 4.66 4.95
CA SER A 80 34.40 3.63 4.26
C SER A 80 33.67 2.57 5.10
N LEU A 81 32.46 2.91 5.57
CA LEU A 81 31.43 1.94 6.02
C LEU A 81 31.08 0.87 4.95
N SER A 82 31.56 1.05 3.71
CA SER A 82 31.44 0.11 2.60
C SER A 82 32.63 -0.84 2.41
N HIS A 83 33.81 -0.56 2.98
CA HIS A 83 35.04 -1.32 2.76
C HIS A 83 35.08 -2.59 3.62
N ALA A 84 35.86 -3.59 3.18
CA ALA A 84 36.00 -4.88 3.86
C ALA A 84 36.41 -4.77 5.34
N THR A 85 37.27 -3.80 5.67
CA THR A 85 37.77 -3.53 7.04
C THR A 85 36.66 -3.21 8.05
N PHE A 86 35.53 -2.65 7.59
CA PHE A 86 34.36 -2.43 8.45
C PHE A 86 33.70 -3.75 8.90
N PHE A 87 33.95 -4.85 8.19
CA PHE A 87 33.34 -6.14 8.49
C PHE A 87 34.22 -7.06 9.35
N ASP A 88 35.44 -6.63 9.67
CA ASP A 88 36.39 -7.37 10.49
C ASP A 88 35.75 -7.76 11.85
N PRO A 89 35.73 -9.06 12.23
CA PRO A 89 35.18 -9.51 13.50
C PRO A 89 36.04 -9.13 14.71
N THR A 90 37.32 -8.81 14.52
CA THR A 90 38.25 -8.47 15.61
C THR A 90 38.11 -7.02 16.08
N SER A 91 37.54 -6.14 15.27
CA SER A 91 37.28 -4.75 15.62
C SER A 91 35.98 -4.60 16.42
N GLN A 92 36.11 -4.46 17.73
CA GLN A 92 34.97 -4.30 18.65
C GLN A 92 34.13 -3.05 18.32
N GLU A 93 34.76 -1.98 17.84
CA GLU A 93 34.08 -0.75 17.41
C GLU A 93 33.18 -1.00 16.19
N CYS A 94 33.73 -1.66 15.15
CA CYS A 94 32.98 -2.02 13.94
C CYS A 94 31.84 -2.99 14.24
N VAL A 95 32.05 -3.97 15.13
CA VAL A 95 30.99 -4.87 15.60
C VAL A 95 29.88 -4.09 16.29
N SER A 96 30.24 -3.19 17.21
CA SER A 96 29.27 -2.37 17.96
C SER A 96 28.46 -1.45 17.04
N LEU A 97 29.09 -0.84 16.03
CA LEU A 97 28.39 -0.01 15.05
C LEU A 97 27.41 -0.84 14.20
N ARG A 98 27.82 -2.05 13.77
CA ARG A 98 26.93 -2.98 13.03
C ARG A 98 25.75 -3.45 13.88
N ASP A 99 25.97 -3.69 15.18
CA ASP A 99 24.92 -4.01 16.14
C ASP A 99 23.92 -2.86 16.27
N GLN A 100 24.41 -1.62 16.45
CA GLN A 100 23.57 -0.43 16.53
C GLN A 100 22.72 -0.22 15.26
N LEU A 101 23.32 -0.35 14.08
CA LEU A 101 22.59 -0.25 12.80
C LEU A 101 21.49 -1.31 12.69
N ALA A 102 21.78 -2.55 13.08
CA ALA A 102 20.79 -3.62 13.06
C ALA A 102 19.63 -3.35 14.04
N ILE A 103 19.92 -2.85 15.23
CA ILE A 103 18.90 -2.53 16.24
C ILE A 103 18.08 -1.30 15.86
N ASN A 104 18.68 -0.27 15.27
CA ASN A 104 17.94 0.88 14.75
C ASN A 104 16.98 0.46 13.64
N THR A 105 17.45 -0.37 12.70
CA THR A 105 16.61 -0.93 11.63
C THR A 105 15.49 -1.80 12.20
N LEU A 106 15.77 -2.59 13.25
CA LEU A 106 14.76 -3.38 13.95
C LEU A 106 13.73 -2.49 14.66
N ASN A 107 14.13 -1.34 15.23
CA ASN A 107 13.19 -0.38 15.82
C ASN A 107 12.22 0.17 14.79
N GLU A 108 12.71 0.57 13.61
CA GLU A 108 11.86 1.00 12.49
C GLU A 108 10.87 -0.11 12.09
N LEU A 109 11.35 -1.35 12.00
CA LEU A 109 10.52 -2.51 11.70
C LEU A 109 9.41 -2.67 12.73
N LEU A 110 9.74 -2.65 14.02
CA LEU A 110 8.77 -2.81 15.09
C LEU A 110 7.79 -1.63 15.13
N GLU A 111 8.27 -0.41 14.92
CA GLU A 111 7.41 0.78 14.86
C GLU A 111 6.39 0.67 13.73
N TRP A 112 6.83 0.34 12.52
CA TRP A 112 5.93 0.11 11.39
C TRP A 112 4.95 -1.04 11.66
N LEU A 113 5.45 -2.13 12.23
CA LEU A 113 4.65 -3.31 12.55
C LEU A 113 3.56 -2.99 13.58
N PHE A 114 3.84 -2.13 14.56
CA PHE A 114 2.89 -1.79 15.63
C PHE A 114 2.00 -0.58 15.34
N ASN A 115 2.55 0.47 14.73
CA ASN A 115 1.88 1.76 14.59
C ASN A 115 1.29 1.98 13.18
N SER A 116 1.83 1.32 12.16
CA SER A 116 1.43 1.52 10.75
C SER A 116 0.58 0.37 10.19
N GLY A 117 0.06 -0.50 11.07
CA GLY A 117 -0.82 -1.62 10.71
C GLY A 117 -0.12 -2.77 9.98
N GLY A 118 1.19 -2.95 10.15
CA GLY A 118 1.93 -4.08 9.57
C GLY A 118 1.57 -5.42 10.21
N ASN A 119 1.68 -6.52 9.43
CA ASN A 119 1.48 -7.89 9.91
C ASN A 119 2.81 -8.64 10.05
N ILE A 120 3.71 -8.49 9.07
CA ILE A 120 4.97 -9.25 9.01
C ILE A 120 6.13 -8.31 8.67
N GLY A 121 7.16 -8.25 9.52
CA GLY A 121 8.38 -7.51 9.25
C GLY A 121 9.54 -8.45 8.93
N ILE A 122 10.29 -8.21 7.86
CA ILE A 122 11.48 -9.00 7.51
C ILE A 122 12.73 -8.16 7.74
N LEU A 123 13.58 -8.57 8.68
CA LEU A 123 14.89 -7.96 8.94
C LEU A 123 15.95 -8.64 8.04
N ASP A 124 16.33 -7.98 6.94
CA ASP A 124 17.36 -8.46 6.02
C ASP A 124 18.76 -7.99 6.46
N ALA A 125 19.48 -8.92 7.10
CA ALA A 125 20.87 -8.76 7.51
C ALA A 125 21.58 -10.13 7.51
N THR A 126 22.89 -10.15 7.84
CA THR A 126 23.64 -11.42 7.92
C THR A 126 23.30 -12.23 9.16
N ASN A 127 23.10 -11.56 10.32
CA ASN A 127 22.79 -12.18 11.62
C ASN A 127 23.58 -13.48 11.88
N SER A 128 24.87 -13.44 11.51
CA SER A 128 25.73 -14.62 11.33
C SER A 128 26.24 -15.23 12.64
N THR A 129 26.11 -14.53 13.77
CA THR A 129 26.59 -14.97 15.08
C THR A 129 25.42 -15.24 16.04
N PRO A 130 25.55 -16.19 16.98
CA PRO A 130 24.52 -16.45 17.98
C PRO A 130 24.31 -15.24 18.90
N ALA A 131 25.38 -14.51 19.23
CA ALA A 131 25.32 -13.28 20.02
C ALA A 131 24.44 -12.21 19.36
N ARG A 132 24.58 -12.00 18.05
CA ARG A 132 23.72 -11.06 17.29
C ARG A 132 22.26 -11.51 17.29
N ARG A 133 22.00 -12.80 17.08
CA ARG A 133 20.64 -13.36 17.09
C ARG A 133 19.97 -13.20 18.45
N GLN A 134 20.72 -13.44 19.53
CA GLN A 134 20.25 -13.22 20.90
C GLN A 134 19.99 -11.74 21.20
N LEU A 135 20.85 -10.84 20.70
CA LEU A 135 20.64 -9.40 20.81
C LEU A 135 19.33 -8.97 20.15
N VAL A 136 19.10 -9.40 18.89
CA VAL A 136 17.84 -9.15 18.16
C VAL A 136 16.63 -9.71 18.90
N LEU A 137 16.71 -10.97 19.33
CA LEU A 137 15.62 -11.63 20.05
C LEU A 137 15.28 -10.93 21.37
N SER A 138 16.30 -10.63 22.18
CA SER A 138 16.10 -9.92 23.46
C SER A 138 15.52 -8.53 23.27
N HIS A 139 15.89 -7.84 22.18
CA HIS A 139 15.33 -6.53 21.83
C HIS A 139 13.85 -6.62 21.43
N ILE A 140 13.48 -7.64 20.64
CA ILE A 140 12.10 -7.94 20.30
C ILE A 140 11.27 -8.22 21.57
N GLN A 141 11.77 -9.11 22.44
CA GLN A 141 11.10 -9.50 23.68
C GLN A 141 10.94 -8.34 24.67
N LYS A 142 11.90 -7.40 24.73
CA LYS A 142 11.79 -6.17 25.54
C LYS A 142 10.62 -5.30 25.09
N ARG A 143 10.33 -5.25 23.78
CA ARG A 143 9.23 -4.43 23.25
C ARG A 143 7.87 -5.09 23.48
N ARG A 144 7.78 -6.42 23.34
CA ARG A 144 6.55 -7.19 23.63
C ARG A 144 6.92 -8.67 23.86
N ARG A 145 6.65 -9.20 25.07
CA ARG A 145 7.10 -10.54 25.46
C ARG A 145 6.32 -11.70 24.82
N ASP A 146 4.99 -11.64 24.76
CA ASP A 146 4.20 -12.88 24.59
C ASP A 146 3.44 -13.03 23.26
N ASP A 147 3.28 -11.94 22.48
CA ASP A 147 2.38 -11.94 21.33
C ASP A 147 3.09 -11.83 19.96
N LEU A 148 4.42 -11.64 19.94
CA LEU A 148 5.18 -11.44 18.71
C LEU A 148 5.95 -12.72 18.36
N LYS A 149 5.58 -13.36 17.24
CA LYS A 149 6.29 -14.54 16.74
C LYS A 149 7.58 -14.11 16.06
N VAL A 150 8.62 -14.92 16.21
CA VAL A 150 9.92 -14.72 15.54
C VAL A 150 10.28 -15.97 14.76
N LEU A 151 10.63 -15.81 13.49
CA LEU A 151 11.15 -16.87 12.63
C LEU A 151 12.55 -16.51 12.16
N PHE A 152 13.54 -17.35 12.44
CA PHE A 152 14.85 -17.20 11.81
C PHE A 152 14.88 -17.93 10.47
N LEU A 153 15.24 -17.24 9.40
CA LEU A 153 15.31 -17.80 8.05
C LEU A 153 16.74 -17.73 7.52
N GLU A 154 17.44 -18.86 7.55
CA GLU A 154 18.81 -18.98 7.07
C GLU A 154 18.88 -19.37 5.60
N SER A 155 19.63 -18.60 4.81
CA SER A 155 19.92 -18.91 3.40
C SER A 155 21.39 -19.31 3.23
N ARG A 156 21.62 -20.55 2.81
CA ARG A 156 22.92 -21.15 2.55
C ARG A 156 23.11 -21.48 1.08
N CYS A 157 24.31 -21.28 0.58
CA CYS A 157 24.71 -21.60 -0.78
C CYS A 157 25.94 -22.50 -0.72
N SER A 158 25.78 -23.78 -1.06
CA SER A 158 26.86 -24.75 -1.22
C SER A 158 27.39 -24.80 -2.66
N ASN A 159 26.58 -24.37 -3.63
CA ASN A 159 27.00 -24.33 -5.03
C ASN A 159 27.95 -23.15 -5.30
N GLU A 160 29.20 -23.46 -5.68
CA GLU A 160 30.25 -22.46 -5.97
C GLU A 160 29.92 -21.59 -7.18
N THR A 161 29.38 -22.17 -8.25
CA THR A 161 28.99 -21.44 -9.47
C THR A 161 27.89 -20.42 -9.15
N LEU A 162 26.89 -20.83 -8.35
CA LEU A 162 25.82 -19.94 -7.91
C LEU A 162 26.34 -18.83 -6.98
N ARG A 163 27.27 -19.17 -6.08
CA ARG A 163 27.92 -18.21 -5.19
C ARG A 163 28.69 -17.16 -5.99
N GLU A 164 29.42 -17.55 -7.03
CA GLU A 164 30.16 -16.62 -7.89
C GLU A 164 29.23 -15.73 -8.72
N ALA A 165 28.13 -16.28 -9.24
CA ALA A 165 27.10 -15.49 -9.91
C ALA A 165 26.47 -14.45 -8.96
N ASN A 166 26.18 -14.83 -7.71
CA ASN A 166 25.65 -13.92 -6.69
C ASN A 166 26.68 -12.85 -6.29
N ILE A 167 27.98 -13.17 -6.29
CA ILE A 167 29.06 -12.20 -6.06
C ILE A 167 29.04 -11.15 -7.17
N ARG A 168 28.98 -11.57 -8.44
CA ARG A 168 28.91 -10.65 -9.59
C ARG A 168 27.72 -9.69 -9.49
N LEU A 169 26.53 -10.20 -9.16
CA LEU A 169 25.34 -9.37 -8.93
C LEU A 169 25.53 -8.36 -7.79
N LYS A 170 26.33 -8.69 -6.76
CA LYS A 170 26.66 -7.76 -5.68
C LYS A 170 27.65 -6.69 -6.09
N LEU A 171 28.57 -6.99 -7.01
CA LEU A 171 29.49 -6.01 -7.60
C LEU A 171 28.77 -5.01 -8.50
N SER A 172 27.69 -5.41 -9.16
CA SER A 172 26.78 -4.50 -9.87
C SER A 172 25.92 -3.63 -8.93
N GLY A 173 26.02 -3.86 -7.62
CA GLY A 173 25.23 -3.15 -6.61
C GLY A 173 25.78 -1.76 -6.25
N PRO A 174 25.01 -0.98 -5.47
CA PRO A 174 25.36 0.41 -5.12
C PRO A 174 26.64 0.54 -4.28
N ASP A 175 27.06 -0.52 -3.57
CA ASP A 175 28.30 -0.51 -2.77
C ASP A 175 29.57 -0.37 -3.67
N TYR A 176 29.49 -0.79 -4.93
CA TYR A 176 30.61 -0.85 -5.88
C TYR A 176 30.34 -0.12 -7.21
N ALA A 177 29.20 0.58 -7.33
CA ALA A 177 28.85 1.34 -8.52
C ALA A 177 29.94 2.38 -8.85
N GLY A 178 30.45 2.34 -10.09
CA GLY A 178 31.49 3.25 -10.58
C GLY A 178 32.91 2.99 -10.03
N LYS A 179 33.14 1.88 -9.31
CA LYS A 179 34.47 1.48 -8.83
C LYS A 179 35.14 0.48 -9.78
N ASP A 180 36.46 0.34 -9.63
CA ASP A 180 37.23 -0.65 -10.39
C ASP A 180 36.72 -2.10 -10.12
N PRO A 181 36.42 -2.89 -11.17
CA PRO A 181 35.87 -4.24 -11.00
C PRO A 181 36.77 -5.22 -10.25
N GLU A 182 38.09 -5.19 -10.50
CA GLU A 182 39.03 -6.12 -9.88
C GLU A 182 39.23 -5.79 -8.40
N ALA A 183 39.45 -4.52 -8.07
CA ALA A 183 39.55 -4.06 -6.69
C ALA A 183 38.25 -4.29 -5.91
N SER A 184 37.10 -4.11 -6.54
CA SER A 184 35.78 -4.37 -5.94
C SER A 184 35.57 -5.85 -5.64
N LEU A 185 36.00 -6.74 -6.55
CA LEU A 185 35.97 -8.18 -6.33
C LEU A 185 36.89 -8.59 -5.17
N ALA A 186 38.10 -8.04 -5.11
CA ALA A 186 39.06 -8.31 -4.02
C ALA A 186 38.51 -7.85 -2.66
N ASP A 187 37.95 -6.63 -2.58
CA ASP A 187 37.30 -6.12 -1.37
C ASP A 187 36.10 -6.98 -0.94
N PHE A 188 35.22 -7.36 -1.89
CA PHE A 188 34.07 -8.19 -1.55
C PHE A 188 34.45 -9.60 -1.10
N ARG A 189 35.50 -10.20 -1.69
CA ARG A 189 36.04 -11.48 -1.25
C ARG A 189 36.60 -11.39 0.17
N LEU A 190 37.35 -10.33 0.49
CA LEU A 190 37.85 -10.10 1.84
C LEU A 190 36.70 -9.92 2.85
N ARG A 191 35.64 -9.20 2.45
CA ARG A 191 34.41 -9.08 3.25
C ARG A 191 33.77 -10.45 3.54
N ILE A 192 33.72 -11.36 2.55
CA ILE A 192 33.20 -12.73 2.78
C ILE A 192 34.06 -13.46 3.81
N VAL A 193 35.39 -13.41 3.68
CA VAL A 193 36.33 -14.06 4.62
C VAL A 193 36.10 -13.59 6.05
N HIS A 194 35.93 -12.29 6.28
CA HIS A 194 35.62 -11.76 7.61
C HIS A 194 34.30 -12.29 8.19
N TYR A 195 33.27 -12.50 7.37
CA TYR A 195 32.03 -13.12 7.81
C TYR A 195 32.18 -14.62 8.06
N GLU A 196 32.93 -15.33 7.22
CA GLU A 196 33.18 -16.78 7.37
C GLU A 196 33.92 -17.10 8.68
N GLN A 197 34.86 -16.25 9.11
CA GLN A 197 35.60 -16.39 10.38
C GLN A 197 34.69 -16.41 11.62
N ALA A 198 33.57 -15.68 11.59
CA ALA A 198 32.66 -15.53 12.73
C ALA A 198 31.33 -16.28 12.55
N TYR A 199 31.08 -16.87 11.37
CA TYR A 199 29.78 -17.44 11.06
C TYR A 199 29.50 -18.73 11.82
N VAL A 200 28.37 -18.74 12.54
CA VAL A 200 27.83 -19.93 13.18
C VAL A 200 26.41 -20.15 12.63
N PRO A 201 26.20 -21.26 11.90
CA PRO A 201 24.89 -21.55 11.32
C PRO A 201 23.84 -21.80 12.40
N LEU A 202 22.57 -21.72 12.03
CA LEU A 202 21.48 -22.15 12.92
C LEU A 202 21.60 -23.65 13.24
N GLY A 203 21.11 -24.06 14.41
CA GLY A 203 21.03 -25.48 14.77
C GLY A 203 20.82 -25.69 16.27
N LEU A 204 21.63 -26.57 16.86
CA LEU A 204 21.47 -27.03 18.25
C LEU A 204 21.36 -25.89 19.30
N ALA A 205 22.03 -24.75 19.08
CA ALA A 205 21.96 -23.62 20.00
C ALA A 205 20.55 -23.01 20.03
N GLU A 206 19.97 -22.76 18.86
CA GLU A 206 18.61 -22.24 18.71
C GLU A 206 17.54 -23.28 19.07
N GLU A 207 17.80 -24.57 18.80
CA GLU A 207 16.92 -25.67 19.23
C GLU A 207 16.79 -25.73 20.75
N LYS A 208 17.90 -25.67 21.48
CA LYS A 208 17.92 -25.63 22.96
C LYS A 208 17.19 -24.41 23.53
N GLN A 209 17.17 -23.31 22.79
CA GLN A 209 16.45 -22.09 23.16
C GLN A 209 14.96 -22.11 22.74
N GLY A 210 14.51 -23.16 22.05
CA GLY A 210 13.12 -23.27 21.58
C GLY A 210 12.76 -22.27 20.48
N LEU A 211 13.71 -21.86 19.64
CA LEU A 211 13.47 -20.88 18.59
C LEU A 211 12.93 -21.53 17.31
N SER A 212 11.96 -20.89 16.67
CA SER A 212 11.47 -21.29 15.35
C SER A 212 12.47 -20.88 14.27
N PHE A 213 12.90 -21.83 13.43
CA PHE A 213 13.76 -21.51 12.31
C PHE A 213 13.56 -22.41 11.08
N VAL A 214 14.00 -21.88 9.94
CA VAL A 214 14.11 -22.57 8.66
C VAL A 214 15.52 -22.35 8.13
N GLN A 215 16.22 -23.44 7.81
CA GLN A 215 17.49 -23.42 7.10
C GLN A 215 17.26 -23.89 5.67
N MET A 216 17.48 -23.02 4.71
CA MET A 216 17.35 -23.31 3.29
C MET A 216 18.73 -23.37 2.65
N THR A 217 19.05 -24.50 2.02
CA THR A 217 20.31 -24.71 1.29
C THR A 217 20.04 -24.81 -0.20
N ASP A 218 20.83 -24.08 -1.00
CA ASP A 218 20.75 -24.04 -2.46
C ASP A 218 19.32 -23.79 -2.97
N ALA A 219 18.70 -22.73 -2.44
CA ALA A 219 17.37 -22.25 -2.85
C ALA A 219 16.26 -23.31 -2.83
N GLY A 220 16.25 -24.17 -1.81
CA GLY A 220 15.16 -25.13 -1.58
C GLY A 220 15.57 -26.59 -1.74
N ARG A 221 16.74 -26.88 -2.32
CA ARG A 221 17.25 -28.26 -2.52
C ARG A 221 17.28 -29.08 -1.23
N LYS A 222 17.63 -28.45 -0.10
CA LYS A 222 17.54 -29.04 1.23
C LYS A 222 16.98 -28.02 2.20
N MET A 223 16.00 -28.43 2.99
CA MET A 223 15.43 -27.61 4.05
C MET A 223 15.45 -28.33 5.39
N ASN A 224 15.88 -27.63 6.44
CA ASN A 224 15.79 -28.08 7.82
C ASN A 224 14.89 -27.09 8.59
N THR A 225 13.95 -27.58 9.38
CA THR A 225 12.96 -26.74 10.05
C THR A 225 12.81 -27.14 11.50
N HIS A 226 12.66 -26.17 12.39
CA HIS A 226 12.43 -26.39 13.82
C HIS A 226 11.29 -25.51 14.32
N LEU A 227 10.38 -26.10 15.11
CA LEU A 227 9.24 -25.42 15.75
C LEU A 227 8.38 -24.54 14.81
N ILE A 228 8.04 -25.06 13.64
CA ILE A 228 7.11 -24.42 12.70
C ILE A 228 5.68 -24.66 13.21
N ARG A 229 5.14 -23.69 13.95
CA ARG A 229 3.80 -23.78 14.57
C ARG A 229 2.87 -22.67 14.07
N GLY A 230 1.70 -23.09 13.61
CA GLY A 230 0.64 -22.19 13.16
C GLY A 230 0.70 -21.91 11.66
N TYR A 231 -0.43 -21.41 11.16
CA TYR A 231 -0.73 -21.33 9.73
C TYR A 231 0.31 -20.57 8.90
N ILE A 232 0.67 -19.35 9.31
CA ILE A 232 1.59 -18.49 8.53
C ILE A 232 2.98 -19.12 8.40
N LEU A 233 3.52 -19.71 9.48
CA LEU A 233 4.84 -20.34 9.42
C LEU A 233 4.81 -21.57 8.48
N SER A 234 3.73 -22.36 8.52
CA SER A 234 3.55 -23.48 7.59
C SER A 234 3.45 -23.02 6.14
N GLN A 235 2.72 -21.93 5.86
CA GLN A 235 2.61 -21.35 4.51
C GLN A 235 3.95 -20.81 3.99
N ILE A 236 4.76 -20.19 4.86
CA ILE A 236 6.12 -19.75 4.50
C ILE A 236 6.98 -20.96 4.12
N VAL A 237 6.97 -22.01 4.93
CA VAL A 237 7.73 -23.25 4.68
C VAL A 237 7.29 -23.92 3.38
N GLU A 238 5.99 -24.03 3.14
CA GLU A 238 5.42 -24.56 1.89
C GLU A 238 5.89 -23.76 0.67
N TYR A 239 5.84 -22.42 0.74
CA TYR A 239 6.29 -21.57 -0.35
C TYR A 239 7.79 -21.72 -0.62
N LEU A 240 8.62 -21.77 0.44
CA LEU A 240 10.08 -21.91 0.33
C LEU A 240 10.51 -23.28 -0.22
N LEU A 241 9.76 -24.36 0.03
CA LEU A 241 10.01 -25.68 -0.57
C LEU A 241 9.94 -25.66 -2.10
N ASN A 242 9.18 -24.73 -2.66
CA ASN A 242 8.94 -24.64 -4.10
C ASN A 242 9.85 -23.63 -4.79
N PHE A 243 10.88 -23.12 -4.11
CA PHE A 243 11.84 -22.22 -4.74
C PHE A 243 12.72 -22.99 -5.72
N ASN A 244 12.99 -22.34 -6.86
CA ASN A 244 14.04 -22.77 -7.77
C ASN A 244 14.76 -21.55 -8.34
N LEU A 245 15.94 -21.81 -8.91
CA LEU A 245 16.82 -20.80 -9.50
C LEU A 245 16.84 -20.87 -11.02
N ALA A 246 15.92 -21.62 -11.63
CA ALA A 246 15.86 -21.78 -13.06
C ALA A 246 15.50 -20.45 -13.72
N ARG A 247 16.31 -20.03 -14.70
CA ARG A 247 15.96 -18.91 -15.59
C ARG A 247 14.80 -19.37 -16.46
N ARG A 248 13.68 -18.65 -16.40
CA ARG A 248 12.48 -18.96 -17.17
C ARG A 248 11.65 -17.72 -17.41
N GLN A 249 10.84 -17.79 -18.46
CA GLN A 249 9.84 -16.79 -18.80
C GLN A 249 8.44 -17.33 -18.50
N ILE A 250 7.63 -16.48 -17.88
CA ILE A 250 6.19 -16.72 -17.71
C ILE A 250 5.45 -15.72 -18.59
N TRP A 251 4.82 -16.25 -19.63
CA TRP A 251 3.99 -15.53 -20.58
C TRP A 251 2.54 -15.63 -20.15
N LEU A 252 1.86 -14.50 -20.00
CA LEU A 252 0.45 -14.44 -19.61
C LEU A 252 -0.36 -13.80 -20.72
N SER A 253 -1.45 -14.45 -21.10
CA SER A 253 -2.41 -13.90 -22.04
C SER A 253 -3.86 -14.18 -21.64
N CYS A 254 -4.76 -13.31 -22.07
CA CYS A 254 -6.18 -13.64 -22.11
C CYS A 254 -6.45 -14.60 -23.29
N ASN A 255 -7.51 -15.38 -23.17
CA ASN A 255 -8.13 -16.06 -24.31
C ASN A 255 -8.48 -15.06 -25.41
N GLY A 256 -8.52 -15.55 -26.65
CA GLY A 256 -9.04 -14.80 -27.79
C GLY A 256 -10.50 -14.36 -27.56
N GLU A 257 -10.94 -13.34 -28.31
CA GLU A 257 -12.31 -12.84 -28.26
C GLU A 257 -13.33 -13.97 -28.50
N SER A 258 -14.22 -14.19 -27.53
CA SER A 258 -15.32 -15.15 -27.63
C SER A 258 -16.59 -14.54 -28.23
N MET A 259 -17.57 -15.37 -28.61
CA MET A 259 -18.89 -14.89 -29.05
C MET A 259 -19.60 -14.08 -27.97
N ASP A 260 -19.58 -14.51 -26.71
CA ASP A 260 -20.14 -13.75 -25.59
C ASP A 260 -19.40 -12.41 -25.37
N ASP A 261 -18.08 -12.38 -25.56
CA ASP A 261 -17.31 -11.13 -25.49
C ASP A 261 -17.76 -10.10 -26.53
N ARG A 262 -18.07 -10.55 -27.75
CA ARG A 262 -18.57 -9.71 -28.85
C ARG A 262 -19.94 -9.12 -28.53
N GLU A 263 -20.76 -9.86 -27.77
CA GLU A 263 -22.06 -9.40 -27.28
C GLU A 263 -21.97 -8.61 -25.97
N GLY A 264 -20.79 -8.53 -25.35
CA GLY A 264 -20.59 -7.85 -24.05
C GLY A 264 -21.16 -8.62 -22.85
N ARG A 265 -21.38 -9.93 -22.99
CA ARG A 265 -21.89 -10.82 -21.93
C ARG A 265 -20.75 -11.35 -21.08
N ILE A 266 -21.02 -11.66 -19.81
CA ILE A 266 -20.01 -12.11 -18.85
C ILE A 266 -20.26 -13.54 -18.34
N GLY A 267 -19.20 -14.24 -17.95
CA GLY A 267 -19.29 -15.38 -17.02
C GLY A 267 -19.91 -16.67 -17.57
N ARG A 268 -19.87 -16.91 -18.89
CA ARG A 268 -20.28 -18.19 -19.48
C ARG A 268 -19.23 -18.80 -20.38
N TYR A 269 -19.40 -20.09 -20.65
CA TYR A 269 -18.67 -20.79 -21.70
C TYR A 269 -19.14 -20.28 -23.06
N SER A 270 -18.17 -19.95 -23.90
CA SER A 270 -18.43 -19.49 -25.25
C SER A 270 -17.28 -19.93 -26.15
N ASP A 271 -17.62 -20.29 -27.38
CA ASP A 271 -16.61 -20.51 -28.42
C ASP A 271 -15.96 -19.18 -28.83
N LEU A 272 -14.78 -19.29 -29.43
CA LEU A 272 -14.07 -18.17 -30.05
C LEU A 272 -14.84 -17.60 -31.23
N SER A 273 -14.78 -16.28 -31.37
CA SER A 273 -15.16 -15.58 -32.61
C SER A 273 -14.11 -15.77 -33.70
N ASP A 274 -14.40 -15.34 -34.93
CA ASP A 274 -13.41 -15.34 -36.03
C ASP A 274 -12.14 -14.54 -35.66
N ARG A 275 -12.31 -13.39 -35.00
CA ARG A 275 -11.20 -12.59 -34.50
C ARG A 275 -10.43 -13.32 -33.40
N GLY A 276 -11.14 -14.04 -32.53
CA GLY A 276 -10.52 -14.88 -31.50
C GLY A 276 -9.63 -15.97 -32.09
N HIS A 277 -10.06 -16.61 -33.19
CA HIS A 277 -9.24 -17.60 -33.91
C HIS A 277 -8.01 -16.96 -34.57
N GLN A 278 -8.14 -15.76 -35.16
CA GLN A 278 -7.00 -15.01 -35.70
C GLN A 278 -5.99 -14.67 -34.61
N TYR A 279 -6.47 -14.24 -33.44
CA TYR A 279 -5.62 -13.99 -32.28
C TYR A 279 -4.88 -15.25 -31.81
N ALA A 280 -5.58 -16.38 -31.72
CA ALA A 280 -4.97 -17.67 -31.34
C ALA A 280 -3.81 -18.05 -32.28
N ALA A 281 -3.98 -17.85 -33.59
CA ALA A 281 -2.94 -18.14 -34.58
C ALA A 281 -1.74 -17.20 -34.44
N ALA A 282 -2.00 -15.89 -34.25
CA ALA A 282 -0.96 -14.91 -34.02
C ALA A 282 -0.17 -15.19 -32.72
N LEU A 283 -0.88 -15.58 -31.64
CA LEU A 283 -0.26 -15.93 -30.37
C LEU A 283 0.64 -17.15 -30.50
N ALA A 284 0.20 -18.22 -31.15
CA ALA A 284 1.00 -19.43 -31.35
C ALA A 284 2.26 -19.14 -32.19
N SER A 285 2.12 -18.39 -33.28
CA SER A 285 3.27 -17.98 -34.12
C SER A 285 4.25 -17.11 -33.34
N PHE A 286 3.74 -16.12 -32.59
CA PHE A 286 4.58 -15.23 -31.81
C PHE A 286 5.38 -15.98 -30.74
N ILE A 287 4.75 -16.88 -30.00
CA ILE A 287 5.45 -17.67 -28.97
C ILE A 287 6.49 -18.60 -29.59
N GLU A 288 6.22 -19.19 -30.77
CA GLU A 288 7.22 -20.00 -31.46
C GLU A 288 8.46 -19.17 -31.84
N ASP A 289 8.26 -17.94 -32.34
CA ASP A 289 9.38 -17.03 -32.61
C ASP A 289 10.17 -16.70 -31.32
N GLN A 290 9.47 -16.43 -30.21
CA GLN A 290 10.13 -16.17 -28.92
C GLN A 290 10.90 -17.39 -28.39
N ARG A 291 10.35 -18.59 -28.57
CA ARG A 291 10.99 -19.86 -28.20
C ARG A 291 12.28 -20.05 -29.01
N GLN A 292 12.25 -19.83 -30.31
CA GLN A 292 13.44 -19.94 -31.15
C GLN A 292 14.51 -18.92 -30.77
N ASN A 293 14.11 -17.67 -30.50
CA ASN A 293 15.02 -16.63 -30.01
C ASN A 293 15.67 -17.03 -28.68
N TRP A 294 14.89 -17.56 -27.75
CA TRP A 294 15.40 -18.05 -26.46
C TRP A 294 16.45 -19.16 -26.61
N HIS A 295 16.25 -20.09 -27.54
CA HIS A 295 17.23 -21.15 -27.82
C HIS A 295 18.47 -20.63 -28.56
N ALA A 296 18.35 -19.54 -29.31
CA ALA A 296 19.45 -18.93 -30.04
C ALA A 296 20.36 -18.06 -29.17
N GLU A 297 19.91 -17.61 -27.98
CA GLU A 297 20.73 -16.80 -27.07
C GLU A 297 21.87 -17.62 -26.43
N PRO A 298 23.16 -17.29 -26.69
CA PRO A 298 24.28 -17.95 -26.03
C PRO A 298 24.44 -17.41 -24.61
N VAL A 299 23.69 -17.96 -23.65
CA VAL A 299 23.79 -17.56 -22.25
C VAL A 299 24.69 -18.53 -21.47
N SER A 300 25.76 -17.99 -20.89
CA SER A 300 26.70 -18.75 -20.07
C SER A 300 26.00 -19.36 -18.84
N GLY A 301 26.10 -20.69 -18.69
CA GLY A 301 25.50 -21.44 -17.59
C GLY A 301 24.06 -21.91 -17.83
N HIS A 302 23.48 -21.64 -19.00
CA HIS A 302 22.19 -22.17 -19.44
C HIS A 302 22.41 -23.20 -20.54
N ASN A 303 21.71 -24.34 -20.48
CA ASN A 303 21.63 -25.24 -21.63
C ASN A 303 20.24 -25.06 -22.26
N PRO A 304 20.12 -24.25 -23.33
CA PRO A 304 18.82 -23.93 -23.92
C PRO A 304 18.04 -25.18 -24.35
N GLU A 305 18.74 -26.26 -24.70
CA GLU A 305 18.13 -27.54 -25.09
C GLU A 305 17.35 -28.23 -23.96
N GLN A 306 17.57 -27.84 -22.69
CA GLN A 306 16.87 -28.44 -21.54
C GLN A 306 15.63 -27.66 -21.10
N SER A 307 15.41 -26.40 -21.53
CA SER A 307 14.23 -25.65 -21.11
C SER A 307 13.08 -25.88 -22.08
N GLN A 308 12.02 -26.53 -21.61
CA GLN A 308 10.82 -26.75 -22.40
C GLN A 308 9.89 -25.53 -22.34
N PHE A 309 8.94 -25.46 -23.26
CA PHE A 309 7.83 -24.50 -23.21
C PHE A 309 6.54 -25.28 -22.96
N CYS A 310 5.87 -24.98 -21.85
CA CYS A 310 4.58 -25.56 -21.50
C CYS A 310 3.47 -24.54 -21.78
N VAL A 311 2.30 -25.01 -22.20
CA VAL A 311 1.11 -24.18 -22.45
C VAL A 311 -0.01 -24.63 -21.53
N TRP A 312 -0.37 -23.77 -20.58
CA TRP A 312 -1.46 -24.03 -19.65
C TRP A 312 -2.64 -23.15 -19.99
N THR A 313 -3.82 -23.76 -20.01
CA THR A 313 -5.06 -23.05 -20.27
C THR A 313 -6.05 -23.29 -19.15
N SER A 314 -7.03 -22.39 -19.02
CA SER A 314 -8.23 -22.71 -18.25
C SER A 314 -9.00 -23.88 -18.88
N THR A 315 -10.02 -24.40 -18.19
CA THR A 315 -10.89 -25.43 -18.75
C THR A 315 -11.99 -24.88 -19.66
N TRP A 316 -12.12 -23.56 -19.76
CA TRP A 316 -13.19 -22.91 -20.54
C TRP A 316 -12.91 -23.01 -22.05
N PRO A 317 -13.93 -23.27 -22.89
CA PRO A 317 -13.76 -23.49 -24.33
C PRO A 317 -12.94 -22.43 -25.04
N GLN A 318 -13.19 -21.14 -24.78
CA GLN A 318 -12.45 -20.04 -25.39
C GLN A 318 -10.93 -20.08 -25.10
N ALA A 319 -10.51 -20.46 -23.90
CA ALA A 319 -9.09 -20.55 -23.55
C ALA A 319 -8.46 -21.80 -24.16
N VAL A 320 -9.15 -22.94 -24.07
CA VAL A 320 -8.72 -24.20 -24.69
C VAL A 320 -8.55 -24.02 -26.20
N GLN A 321 -9.53 -23.43 -26.87
CA GLN A 321 -9.50 -23.15 -28.31
C GLN A 321 -8.34 -22.22 -28.70
N THR A 322 -8.04 -21.22 -27.86
CA THR A 322 -6.89 -20.34 -28.08
C THR A 322 -5.57 -21.12 -28.01
N GLY A 323 -5.48 -22.11 -27.11
CA GLY A 323 -4.31 -22.98 -26.96
C GLY A 323 -4.18 -24.09 -28.01
N ARG A 324 -5.21 -24.37 -28.83
CA ARG A 324 -5.21 -25.51 -29.76
C ARG A 324 -4.14 -25.44 -30.87
N LEU A 325 -3.69 -24.25 -31.22
CA LEU A 325 -2.73 -24.05 -32.31
C LEU A 325 -1.28 -24.25 -31.88
N PHE A 326 -1.02 -24.48 -30.58
CA PHE A 326 0.27 -24.93 -30.11
C PHE A 326 0.43 -26.43 -30.41
N SER A 327 1.51 -26.81 -31.08
CA SER A 327 1.77 -28.23 -31.42
C SER A 327 2.03 -29.05 -30.17
N SER A 328 1.35 -30.19 -30.00
CA SER A 328 1.59 -31.13 -28.89
C SER A 328 2.94 -31.85 -28.98
N GLU A 329 3.60 -31.81 -30.14
CA GLU A 329 4.96 -32.35 -30.30
C GLU A 329 6.03 -31.42 -29.73
N THR A 330 5.72 -30.12 -29.63
CA THR A 330 6.66 -29.07 -29.21
C THR A 330 6.33 -28.50 -27.83
N TYR A 331 5.04 -28.46 -27.49
CA TYR A 331 4.54 -27.84 -26.26
C TYR A 331 3.76 -28.84 -25.41
N ASP A 332 4.17 -28.96 -24.15
CA ASP A 332 3.40 -29.71 -23.16
C ASP A 332 2.14 -28.91 -22.78
N GLN A 333 0.97 -29.47 -23.10
CA GLN A 333 -0.31 -28.81 -22.88
C GLN A 333 -1.00 -29.31 -21.61
N THR A 334 -1.52 -28.38 -20.81
CA THR A 334 -2.31 -28.72 -19.61
C THR A 334 -3.55 -27.83 -19.52
N HIS A 335 -4.69 -28.43 -19.17
CA HIS A 335 -5.93 -27.71 -18.89
C HIS A 335 -6.21 -27.77 -17.39
N THR A 336 -6.34 -26.63 -16.72
CA THR A 336 -6.53 -26.58 -15.26
C THR A 336 -7.65 -25.65 -14.84
N LYS A 337 -8.50 -26.12 -13.93
CA LYS A 337 -9.58 -25.32 -13.32
C LYS A 337 -9.06 -24.14 -12.50
N MET A 338 -7.79 -24.19 -12.08
CA MET A 338 -7.18 -23.07 -11.35
C MET A 338 -7.18 -21.79 -12.18
N LEU A 339 -7.12 -21.90 -13.51
CA LEU A 339 -7.10 -20.77 -14.45
C LEU A 339 -8.50 -20.38 -14.96
N ASP A 340 -9.59 -21.02 -14.51
CA ASP A 340 -10.95 -20.64 -14.90
C ASP A 340 -11.30 -19.23 -14.45
N ASP A 341 -12.13 -18.53 -15.23
CA ASP A 341 -12.51 -17.14 -14.92
C ASP A 341 -13.28 -17.05 -13.61
N LEU A 342 -13.46 -15.81 -13.16
CA LEU A 342 -14.36 -15.49 -12.07
C LEU A 342 -15.77 -15.99 -12.36
N ASN A 343 -16.36 -16.72 -11.42
CA ASN A 343 -17.76 -17.12 -11.51
C ASN A 343 -18.71 -15.95 -11.18
N ALA A 344 -19.46 -15.47 -12.17
CA ALA A 344 -20.44 -14.39 -12.02
C ALA A 344 -21.77 -14.82 -11.37
N GLY A 345 -21.91 -16.09 -10.98
CA GLY A 345 -23.08 -16.63 -10.31
C GLY A 345 -24.36 -16.43 -11.12
N THR A 346 -25.39 -15.91 -10.47
CA THR A 346 -26.71 -15.63 -11.11
C THR A 346 -26.66 -14.57 -12.21
N MET A 347 -25.58 -13.79 -12.29
CA MET A 347 -25.40 -12.74 -13.30
C MET A 347 -24.69 -13.22 -14.56
N ALA A 348 -24.31 -14.50 -14.61
CA ALA A 348 -23.70 -15.11 -15.78
C ALA A 348 -24.63 -15.02 -17.01
N GLY A 349 -24.07 -14.57 -18.12
CA GLY A 349 -24.74 -14.40 -19.41
C GLY A 349 -25.41 -13.05 -19.62
N LEU A 350 -25.42 -12.19 -18.60
CA LEU A 350 -25.93 -10.83 -18.74
C LEU A 350 -24.82 -9.87 -19.22
N THR A 351 -25.24 -8.79 -19.88
CA THR A 351 -24.39 -7.62 -20.13
C THR A 351 -24.38 -6.70 -18.91
N PHE A 352 -23.37 -5.83 -18.79
CA PHE A 352 -23.37 -4.82 -17.72
C PHE A 352 -24.54 -3.85 -17.81
N GLU A 353 -25.07 -3.59 -19.01
CA GLU A 353 -26.27 -2.77 -19.19
C GLU A 353 -27.51 -3.47 -18.63
N GLU A 354 -27.70 -4.75 -18.95
CA GLU A 354 -28.77 -5.58 -18.39
C GLU A 354 -28.68 -5.65 -16.86
N ILE A 355 -27.48 -5.86 -16.31
CA ILE A 355 -27.26 -5.87 -14.84
C ILE A 355 -27.62 -4.52 -14.22
N SER A 356 -27.25 -3.40 -14.85
CA SER A 356 -27.57 -2.07 -14.33
C SER A 356 -29.08 -1.78 -14.28
N LYS A 357 -29.86 -2.39 -15.19
CA LYS A 357 -31.32 -2.23 -15.29
C LYS A 357 -32.08 -3.21 -14.40
N GLN A 358 -31.68 -4.48 -14.41
CA GLN A 358 -32.36 -5.57 -13.71
C GLN A 358 -31.94 -5.68 -12.24
N TYR A 359 -30.68 -5.35 -11.92
CA TYR A 359 -30.07 -5.47 -10.59
C TYR A 359 -29.27 -4.20 -10.23
N PRO A 360 -29.92 -3.03 -10.11
CA PRO A 360 -29.24 -1.75 -9.91
C PRO A 360 -28.42 -1.71 -8.61
N ASP A 361 -28.91 -2.36 -7.55
CA ASP A 361 -28.22 -2.41 -6.25
C ASP A 361 -26.90 -3.19 -6.35
N GLU A 362 -26.89 -4.34 -7.04
CA GLU A 362 -25.69 -5.15 -7.27
C GLU A 362 -24.68 -4.40 -8.17
N TYR A 363 -25.17 -3.72 -9.21
CA TYR A 363 -24.34 -2.88 -10.07
C TYR A 363 -23.65 -1.75 -9.28
N ALA A 364 -24.41 -1.04 -8.42
CA ALA A 364 -23.89 0.03 -7.59
C ALA A 364 -22.92 -0.49 -6.52
N ALA A 365 -23.24 -1.61 -5.85
CA ALA A 365 -22.39 -2.24 -4.85
C ALA A 365 -21.03 -2.63 -5.44
N ARG A 366 -21.03 -3.27 -6.62
CA ARG A 366 -19.80 -3.64 -7.32
C ARG A 366 -18.98 -2.44 -7.75
N ARG A 367 -19.61 -1.35 -8.21
CA ARG A 367 -18.89 -0.12 -8.58
C ARG A 367 -18.28 0.57 -7.37
N LYS A 368 -18.96 0.54 -6.23
CA LYS A 368 -18.50 1.15 -4.98
C LYS A 368 -17.26 0.44 -4.42
N ASP A 369 -17.24 -0.89 -4.43
CA ASP A 369 -16.14 -1.68 -3.90
C ASP A 369 -15.94 -2.97 -4.72
N LYS A 370 -15.31 -2.83 -5.89
CA LYS A 370 -15.10 -3.92 -6.83
C LYS A 370 -14.24 -5.05 -6.27
N LEU A 371 -13.35 -4.73 -5.34
CA LEU A 371 -12.38 -5.67 -4.79
C LEU A 371 -13.03 -6.62 -3.78
N ASN A 372 -13.86 -6.09 -2.88
CA ASN A 372 -14.55 -6.88 -1.86
C ASN A 372 -15.93 -7.37 -2.30
N TYR A 373 -16.46 -6.85 -3.41
CA TYR A 373 -17.69 -7.35 -3.98
C TYR A 373 -17.56 -8.81 -4.44
N ARG A 374 -18.55 -9.62 -4.06
CA ARG A 374 -18.71 -11.01 -4.48
C ARG A 374 -20.01 -11.14 -5.25
N TRP A 375 -19.96 -11.78 -6.42
CA TRP A 375 -21.17 -11.95 -7.23
C TRP A 375 -22.21 -12.84 -6.51
N PRO A 376 -23.51 -12.51 -6.61
CA PRO A 376 -24.57 -13.27 -5.98
C PRO A 376 -24.86 -14.58 -6.74
N GLY A 377 -25.36 -15.58 -6.01
CA GLY A 377 -25.77 -16.87 -6.57
C GLY A 377 -24.84 -18.03 -6.21
N LEU A 378 -25.21 -19.22 -6.68
CA LEU A 378 -24.47 -20.44 -6.39
C LEU A 378 -23.06 -20.36 -7.00
N GLY A 379 -22.05 -20.46 -6.14
CA GLY A 379 -20.65 -20.45 -6.56
C GLY A 379 -20.15 -19.09 -7.06
N GLY A 380 -20.89 -17.99 -6.91
CA GLY A 380 -20.41 -16.66 -7.28
C GLY A 380 -19.12 -16.30 -6.52
N GLU A 381 -18.17 -15.68 -7.20
CA GLU A 381 -16.83 -15.36 -6.69
C GLU A 381 -16.58 -13.84 -6.70
N GLY A 382 -15.71 -13.34 -5.82
CA GLY A 382 -15.09 -12.01 -5.91
C GLY A 382 -13.61 -12.10 -6.26
N TYR A 383 -12.94 -10.94 -6.35
CA TYR A 383 -11.46 -10.93 -6.54
C TYR A 383 -10.73 -11.57 -5.36
N VAL A 384 -11.24 -11.37 -4.15
CA VAL A 384 -10.71 -12.01 -2.94
C VAL A 384 -10.80 -13.54 -3.04
N ASP A 385 -11.92 -14.09 -3.52
CA ASP A 385 -12.09 -15.54 -3.69
C ASP A 385 -11.12 -16.09 -4.74
N LEU A 386 -10.94 -15.38 -5.86
CA LEU A 386 -9.96 -15.74 -6.88
C LEU A 386 -8.53 -15.78 -6.33
N ILE A 387 -8.12 -14.80 -5.52
CA ILE A 387 -6.79 -14.78 -4.90
C ILE A 387 -6.57 -16.07 -4.09
N VAL A 388 -7.58 -16.52 -3.34
CA VAL A 388 -7.48 -17.77 -2.58
C VAL A 388 -7.34 -18.98 -3.49
N ARG A 389 -8.19 -19.05 -4.52
CA ARG A 389 -8.19 -20.15 -5.49
C ARG A 389 -6.89 -20.25 -6.26
N LEU A 390 -6.25 -19.12 -6.55
CA LEU A 390 -4.99 -19.06 -7.30
C LEU A 390 -3.75 -19.35 -6.44
N ARG A 391 -3.89 -19.59 -5.13
CA ARG A 391 -2.72 -19.83 -4.26
C ARG A 391 -1.92 -21.07 -4.65
N PRO A 392 -2.53 -22.25 -4.85
CA PRO A 392 -1.79 -23.42 -5.31
C PRO A 392 -1.12 -23.16 -6.67
N LEU A 393 -1.76 -22.37 -7.55
CA LEU A 393 -1.18 -21.98 -8.82
C LEU A 393 0.08 -21.12 -8.62
N ILE A 394 0.07 -20.10 -7.74
CA ILE A 394 1.26 -19.28 -7.47
C ILE A 394 2.43 -20.15 -6.97
N VAL A 395 2.16 -21.09 -6.07
CA VAL A 395 3.18 -22.03 -5.56
C VAL A 395 3.73 -22.88 -6.70
N GLU A 396 2.86 -23.38 -7.57
CA GLU A 396 3.23 -24.17 -8.73
C GLU A 396 4.05 -23.36 -9.76
N LEU A 397 3.68 -22.10 -10.01
CA LEU A 397 4.44 -21.18 -10.87
C LEU A 397 5.84 -20.91 -10.34
N GLU A 398 6.02 -20.88 -9.02
CA GLU A 398 7.35 -20.78 -8.41
C GLU A 398 8.14 -22.09 -8.52
N ARG A 399 7.46 -23.25 -8.45
CA ARG A 399 8.02 -24.61 -8.56
C ARG A 399 8.49 -24.94 -9.97
N THR A 400 7.76 -24.52 -11.00
CA THR A 400 8.07 -24.82 -12.40
C THR A 400 9.42 -24.25 -12.81
N THR A 401 10.22 -25.05 -13.51
CA THR A 401 11.54 -24.68 -14.04
C THR A 401 11.49 -24.28 -15.52
N ASP A 402 10.48 -24.79 -16.23
CA ASP A 402 10.28 -24.56 -17.67
C ASP A 402 9.66 -23.19 -17.96
N ASN A 403 9.76 -22.78 -19.23
CA ASN A 403 9.04 -21.61 -19.72
C ASN A 403 7.56 -21.93 -19.80
N LEU A 404 6.71 -20.97 -19.46
CA LEU A 404 5.29 -21.22 -19.30
C LEU A 404 4.45 -20.18 -20.00
N VAL A 405 3.46 -20.63 -20.78
CA VAL A 405 2.44 -19.79 -21.41
C VAL A 405 1.11 -20.07 -20.75
N LEU A 406 0.57 -19.09 -20.03
CA LEU A 406 -0.75 -19.16 -19.39
C LEU A 406 -1.78 -18.44 -20.25
N ILE A 407 -2.78 -19.18 -20.73
CA ILE A 407 -3.93 -18.65 -21.45
C ILE A 407 -5.16 -18.74 -20.55
N THR A 408 -5.58 -17.60 -20.02
CA THR A 408 -6.64 -17.50 -19.00
C THR A 408 -7.59 -16.36 -19.33
N HIS A 409 -8.28 -15.81 -18.33
CA HIS A 409 -9.31 -14.80 -18.50
C HIS A 409 -8.91 -13.49 -17.83
N ARG A 410 -9.62 -12.41 -18.13
CA ARG A 410 -9.26 -11.05 -17.70
C ARG A 410 -9.14 -10.90 -16.18
N ALA A 411 -9.99 -11.54 -15.38
CA ALA A 411 -9.93 -11.39 -13.93
C ALA A 411 -8.72 -12.12 -13.33
N VAL A 412 -8.46 -13.35 -13.78
CA VAL A 412 -7.30 -14.15 -13.37
C VAL A 412 -6.00 -13.50 -13.84
N LEU A 413 -5.94 -13.07 -15.12
CA LEU A 413 -4.78 -12.38 -15.68
C LEU A 413 -4.41 -11.14 -14.86
N ARG A 414 -5.41 -10.34 -14.46
CA ARG A 414 -5.17 -9.17 -13.61
C ARG A 414 -4.48 -9.55 -12.31
N ILE A 415 -4.95 -10.59 -11.63
CA ILE A 415 -4.37 -11.05 -10.37
C ILE A 415 -2.92 -11.50 -10.58
N LEU A 416 -2.65 -12.32 -11.59
CA LEU A 416 -1.31 -12.83 -11.89
C LEU A 416 -0.33 -11.70 -12.25
N VAL A 417 -0.74 -10.77 -13.12
CA VAL A 417 0.07 -9.59 -13.48
C VAL A 417 0.38 -8.74 -12.23
N THR A 418 -0.63 -8.45 -11.40
CA THR A 418 -0.41 -7.68 -10.17
C THR A 418 0.50 -8.40 -9.17
N TYR A 419 0.43 -9.74 -9.09
CA TYR A 419 1.33 -10.54 -8.28
C TYR A 419 2.78 -10.33 -8.74
N PHE A 420 3.08 -10.55 -10.02
CA PHE A 420 4.46 -10.42 -10.52
C PHE A 420 5.02 -9.00 -10.41
N LEU A 421 4.19 -7.99 -10.67
CA LEU A 421 4.55 -6.57 -10.51
C LEU A 421 4.67 -6.13 -9.04
N GLY A 422 4.20 -6.94 -8.08
CA GLY A 422 4.20 -6.57 -6.66
C GLY A 422 3.24 -5.43 -6.32
N ILE A 423 2.16 -5.27 -7.10
CA ILE A 423 1.12 -4.26 -6.84
C ILE A 423 0.28 -4.71 -5.64
N GLN A 424 0.04 -3.80 -4.70
CA GLN A 424 -0.79 -4.08 -3.52
C GLN A 424 -2.27 -4.27 -3.90
N ARG A 425 -2.96 -5.07 -3.07
CA ARG A 425 -4.37 -5.44 -3.25
C ARG A 425 -5.30 -4.26 -3.56
N ASP A 426 -5.12 -3.14 -2.87
CA ASP A 426 -5.98 -1.95 -3.03
C ASP A 426 -5.91 -1.37 -4.44
N GLY A 427 -4.78 -1.53 -5.15
CA GLY A 427 -4.62 -1.11 -6.53
C GLY A 427 -5.17 -2.09 -7.57
N LEU A 428 -5.56 -3.32 -7.17
CA LEU A 428 -5.97 -4.36 -8.11
C LEU A 428 -7.26 -4.01 -8.86
N GLY A 429 -8.19 -3.28 -8.23
CA GLY A 429 -9.46 -2.89 -8.84
C GLY A 429 -9.31 -2.05 -10.11
N ASP A 430 -8.24 -1.25 -10.15
CA ASP A 430 -8.00 -0.18 -11.11
C ASP A 430 -7.11 -0.60 -12.29
N VAL A 431 -6.41 -1.74 -12.17
CA VAL A 431 -5.49 -2.23 -13.19
C VAL A 431 -6.26 -2.64 -14.47
N GLN A 432 -6.05 -1.87 -15.54
CA GLN A 432 -6.66 -2.12 -16.83
C GLN A 432 -5.89 -3.18 -17.61
N MET A 433 -6.59 -4.23 -18.06
CA MET A 433 -6.01 -5.31 -18.85
C MET A 433 -6.56 -5.20 -20.29
N PRO A 434 -5.83 -4.58 -21.23
CA PRO A 434 -6.22 -4.54 -22.64
C PRO A 434 -6.36 -5.95 -23.24
N ARG A 435 -7.21 -6.09 -24.25
CA ARG A 435 -7.26 -7.32 -25.07
C ARG A 435 -5.99 -7.43 -25.91
N ASP A 436 -5.77 -8.63 -26.44
CA ASP A 436 -4.77 -8.93 -27.46
C ASP A 436 -3.35 -8.49 -27.03
N THR A 437 -3.11 -8.44 -25.73
CA THR A 437 -1.84 -8.04 -25.10
C THR A 437 -1.28 -9.21 -24.32
N ILE A 438 0.00 -9.49 -24.53
CA ILE A 438 0.73 -10.57 -23.88
C ILE A 438 1.70 -9.94 -22.88
N TYR A 439 1.78 -10.50 -21.68
CA TYR A 439 2.71 -10.08 -20.64
C TYR A 439 3.80 -11.12 -20.51
N CYS A 440 5.06 -10.72 -20.63
CA CYS A 440 6.20 -11.59 -20.37
C CYS A 440 6.86 -11.19 -19.06
N PHE A 441 7.13 -12.18 -18.22
CA PHE A 441 7.87 -12.01 -16.98
C PHE A 441 9.10 -12.92 -16.99
N ASP A 442 10.28 -12.33 -17.19
CA ASP A 442 11.54 -13.02 -16.90
C ASP A 442 11.77 -13.01 -15.39
N ILE A 443 11.74 -14.18 -14.77
CA ILE A 443 11.86 -14.33 -13.32
C ILE A 443 13.19 -13.78 -12.79
N ALA A 444 14.25 -13.75 -13.61
CA ALA A 444 15.53 -13.15 -13.24
C ALA A 444 15.43 -11.61 -13.15
N GLU A 445 14.73 -10.98 -14.09
CA GLU A 445 14.61 -9.51 -14.19
C GLU A 445 13.54 -8.91 -13.28
N ILE A 446 12.55 -9.69 -12.83
CA ILE A 446 11.46 -9.18 -11.96
C ILE A 446 12.01 -8.52 -10.68
N LEU A 447 13.13 -8.99 -10.12
CA LEU A 447 13.73 -8.34 -8.94
C LEU A 447 14.36 -6.98 -9.26
N GLU A 448 14.84 -6.79 -10.48
CA GLU A 448 15.44 -5.55 -10.95
C GLU A 448 14.34 -4.53 -11.26
N LEU A 449 13.31 -4.93 -11.99
CA LEU A 449 12.10 -4.12 -12.25
C LEU A 449 11.42 -3.69 -10.95
N GLN A 450 11.31 -4.57 -9.95
CA GLN A 450 10.75 -4.21 -8.64
C GLN A 450 11.60 -3.17 -7.89
N THR A 451 12.92 -3.27 -8.00
CA THR A 451 13.82 -2.30 -7.37
C THR A 451 13.67 -0.94 -8.06
N GLN A 452 13.47 -0.91 -9.38
CA GLN A 452 13.18 0.31 -10.13
C GLN A 452 11.79 0.88 -9.81
N PHE A 453 10.74 0.07 -9.74
CA PHE A 453 9.39 0.54 -9.39
C PHE A 453 9.30 1.05 -7.94
N GLN A 454 9.92 0.36 -6.99
CA GLN A 454 9.96 0.80 -5.60
C GLN A 454 10.82 2.05 -5.44
N ARG A 455 11.97 2.13 -6.13
CA ARG A 455 12.78 3.36 -6.18
C ARG A 455 11.99 4.50 -6.76
N LYS A 456 11.36 4.32 -7.92
CA LYS A 456 10.56 5.35 -8.58
C LYS A 456 9.38 5.80 -7.73
N ARG A 457 8.74 4.88 -7.01
CA ARG A 457 7.70 5.22 -6.02
C ARG A 457 8.26 5.98 -4.82
N SER A 458 9.41 5.57 -4.28
CA SER A 458 10.06 6.28 -3.17
C SER A 458 10.63 7.62 -3.61
N GLU A 459 11.14 7.74 -4.83
CA GLU A 459 11.60 8.97 -5.50
C GLU A 459 10.41 9.88 -5.75
N ASP A 460 9.28 9.36 -6.24
CA ASP A 460 8.03 10.13 -6.35
C ASP A 460 7.52 10.61 -4.98
N GLU A 461 7.74 9.83 -3.91
CA GLU A 461 7.39 10.19 -2.52
C GLU A 461 8.44 11.13 -1.86
N THR A 462 9.70 11.17 -2.33
CA THR A 462 10.82 11.94 -1.74
C THR A 462 11.28 13.16 -2.54
N GLU A 463 11.25 13.12 -3.87
CA GLU A 463 11.45 14.28 -4.76
C GLU A 463 10.21 15.19 -4.77
N HIS A 464 9.04 14.65 -4.40
CA HIS A 464 7.81 15.43 -4.31
C HIS A 464 7.12 15.36 -2.94
N PRO A 465 7.75 15.87 -1.86
CA PRO A 465 7.02 16.13 -0.62
C PRO A 465 6.01 17.28 -0.80
N SER A 466 6.10 17.99 -1.93
CA SER A 466 5.34 19.18 -2.29
C SER A 466 4.91 19.21 -3.76
N TYR A 467 4.18 18.18 -4.23
CA TYR A 467 3.15 18.39 -5.26
C TYR A 467 2.06 19.41 -4.81
N SER A 468 2.24 20.03 -3.64
CA SER A 468 1.59 21.27 -3.19
C SER A 468 2.11 22.56 -3.84
N ASN A 469 3.21 22.55 -4.61
CA ASN A 469 3.79 23.79 -5.16
C ASN A 469 3.91 23.83 -6.70
N SER A 470 3.46 22.80 -7.43
CA SER A 470 3.46 22.75 -8.90
C SER A 470 2.64 23.87 -9.56
N PHE A 471 1.74 24.50 -8.81
CA PHE A 471 0.95 25.64 -9.27
C PHE A 471 1.76 26.94 -9.43
N GLN A 472 2.87 27.13 -8.71
CA GLN A 472 3.68 28.36 -8.79
C GLN A 472 4.66 28.37 -9.97
N GLU A 473 5.17 27.22 -10.39
CA GLU A 473 6.07 27.11 -11.55
C GLU A 473 5.32 27.24 -12.88
N LEU A 474 4.12 26.64 -12.99
CA LEU A 474 3.21 26.84 -14.13
C LEU A 474 2.76 28.29 -14.28
N ARG A 475 2.58 29.01 -13.16
CA ARG A 475 2.22 30.44 -13.18
C ARG A 475 3.39 31.32 -13.63
N ARG A 476 4.64 30.95 -13.29
CA ARG A 476 5.85 31.66 -13.75
C ARG A 476 6.16 31.41 -15.23
N SER A 477 5.83 30.24 -15.77
CA SER A 477 6.02 29.95 -17.20
C SER A 477 4.98 30.63 -18.09
N GLN A 478 3.72 30.74 -17.63
CA GLN A 478 2.67 31.45 -18.39
C GLN A 478 2.79 32.99 -18.33
N LEU A 479 3.35 33.56 -17.26
CA LEU A 479 3.56 35.02 -17.17
C LEU A 479 4.68 35.56 -18.09
N ARG A 480 5.48 34.69 -18.72
CA ARG A 480 6.49 35.10 -19.72
C ARG A 480 5.95 35.20 -21.16
N GLN A 481 4.67 34.88 -21.40
CA GLN A 481 4.08 34.86 -22.74
C GLN A 481 2.93 35.87 -22.95
N THR A 482 3.02 37.06 -22.37
CA THR A 482 2.17 38.19 -22.79
C THR A 482 2.97 39.10 -23.73
N PRO A 483 2.63 39.21 -25.02
CA PRO A 483 3.31 40.12 -25.92
C PRO A 483 2.82 41.55 -25.67
N THR A 484 3.73 42.44 -25.26
CA THR A 484 3.53 43.90 -25.35
C THR A 484 3.51 44.36 -26.81
N PRO A 485 2.59 45.24 -27.24
CA PRO A 485 2.53 45.72 -28.61
C PRO A 485 3.35 47.02 -28.79
N SER A 486 4.27 47.05 -29.76
CA SER A 486 4.85 48.27 -30.37
C SER A 486 5.84 47.93 -31.50
N PRO A 487 6.12 48.83 -32.47
CA PRO A 487 5.49 48.79 -33.78
C PRO A 487 6.47 48.49 -34.93
N ALA A 488 5.86 48.10 -36.06
CA ALA A 488 6.33 48.24 -37.44
C ALA A 488 7.85 48.23 -37.70
N GLN A 489 8.33 47.15 -38.31
CA GLN A 489 9.26 47.26 -39.44
C GLN A 489 9.22 46.00 -40.31
N THR A 490 9.12 46.28 -41.60
CA THR A 490 8.96 45.42 -42.77
C THR A 490 10.19 44.57 -43.05
N ASN A 491 10.01 43.29 -43.38
CA ASN A 491 10.44 42.63 -44.63
C ASN A 491 10.63 41.11 -44.46
N GLY A 492 10.08 40.35 -45.41
CA GLY A 492 10.74 39.15 -45.91
C GLY A 492 10.20 37.79 -45.47
N THR A 493 9.46 37.17 -46.40
CA THR A 493 9.23 35.72 -46.57
C THR A 493 8.35 34.99 -45.56
N ASN A 494 7.08 34.85 -45.95
CA ASN A 494 6.15 33.87 -45.40
C ASN A 494 6.50 32.47 -45.91
N THR A 495 6.90 31.58 -45.00
CA THR A 495 6.82 30.13 -45.19
C THR A 495 5.87 29.60 -44.13
N PRO A 496 4.74 28.95 -44.48
CA PRO A 496 3.90 28.33 -43.47
C PRO A 496 4.67 27.13 -42.88
N LEU A 497 4.77 27.06 -41.56
CA LEU A 497 5.24 25.86 -40.85
C LEU A 497 4.26 24.73 -41.16
N GLN A 498 4.63 23.89 -42.14
CA GLN A 498 3.89 22.73 -42.57
C GLN A 498 4.17 21.59 -41.56
N GLU A 499 3.15 21.18 -40.80
CA GLU A 499 3.24 19.91 -40.07
C GLU A 499 3.43 18.76 -41.07
N PRO A 500 4.40 17.84 -40.84
CA PRO A 500 4.69 16.78 -41.79
C PRO A 500 3.51 15.80 -41.87
N ARG A 501 3.12 15.45 -43.11
CA ARG A 501 2.03 14.50 -43.39
C ARG A 501 2.35 13.13 -42.77
N ILE A 502 1.37 12.56 -42.06
CA ILE A 502 1.43 11.30 -41.31
C ILE A 502 1.91 10.10 -42.17
N SER A 503 1.81 10.18 -43.50
CA SER A 503 2.16 9.11 -44.43
C SER A 503 3.67 8.84 -44.61
N SER A 504 4.56 9.66 -44.05
CA SER A 504 6.01 9.48 -44.19
C SER A 504 6.73 9.05 -42.91
N LEU A 505 6.01 8.87 -41.79
CA LEU A 505 6.62 8.46 -40.52
C LEU A 505 6.70 6.94 -40.47
N SER A 506 7.86 6.42 -40.06
CA SER A 506 8.00 4.99 -39.79
C SER A 506 7.04 4.57 -38.67
N GLN A 507 6.55 3.33 -38.71
CA GLN A 507 5.64 2.80 -37.68
C GLN A 507 6.24 2.91 -36.26
N TYR A 508 7.58 2.83 -36.16
CA TYR A 508 8.33 3.03 -34.92
C TYR A 508 8.27 4.48 -34.41
N GLU A 509 8.41 5.48 -35.28
CA GLU A 509 8.27 6.90 -34.91
C GLU A 509 6.85 7.25 -34.49
N LEU A 510 5.86 6.67 -35.17
CA LEU A 510 4.46 6.78 -34.79
C LEU A 510 4.23 6.19 -33.39
N LEU A 511 4.79 5.01 -33.10
CA LEU A 511 4.71 4.38 -31.77
C LEU A 511 5.38 5.22 -30.67
N LEU A 512 6.53 5.83 -30.94
CA LEU A 512 7.21 6.71 -29.99
C LEU A 512 6.36 7.96 -29.67
N ARG A 513 5.77 8.60 -30.68
CA ARG A 513 4.85 9.73 -30.46
C ARG A 513 3.56 9.31 -29.77
N LEU A 514 3.02 8.14 -30.11
CA LEU A 514 1.84 7.57 -29.43
C LEU A 514 2.13 7.30 -27.97
N ARG A 515 3.35 6.86 -27.63
CA ARG A 515 3.80 6.64 -26.25
C ARG A 515 3.85 7.94 -25.46
N GLU A 516 4.41 9.01 -26.02
CA GLU A 516 4.42 10.33 -25.37
C GLU A 516 2.99 10.86 -25.15
N ARG A 517 2.14 10.81 -26.19
CA ARG A 517 0.75 11.27 -26.10
C ARG A 517 -0.10 10.43 -25.16
N MET A 518 0.11 9.11 -25.11
CA MET A 518 -0.52 8.22 -24.14
C MET A 518 -0.07 8.54 -22.71
N PHE A 519 1.19 8.88 -22.50
CA PHE A 519 1.70 9.28 -21.19
C PHE A 519 1.08 10.59 -20.73
N GLU A 520 1.00 11.60 -21.60
CA GLU A 520 0.30 12.87 -21.33
C GLU A 520 -1.18 12.63 -21.02
N TYR A 521 -1.87 11.85 -21.86
CA TYR A 521 -3.29 11.53 -21.68
C TYR A 521 -3.55 10.78 -20.37
N ASN A 522 -2.77 9.75 -20.05
CA ASN A 522 -2.94 8.99 -18.81
C ASN A 522 -2.65 9.86 -17.57
N THR A 523 -1.68 10.76 -17.68
CA THR A 523 -1.35 11.72 -16.62
C THR A 523 -2.52 12.70 -16.40
N LEU A 524 -3.10 13.23 -17.48
CA LEU A 524 -4.31 14.06 -17.41
C LEU A 524 -5.50 13.29 -16.83
N LEU A 525 -5.67 12.03 -17.21
CA LEU A 525 -6.77 11.19 -16.72
C LEU A 525 -6.65 10.90 -15.22
N LEU A 526 -5.43 10.69 -14.73
CA LEU A 526 -5.14 10.58 -13.30
C LEU A 526 -5.37 11.90 -12.56
N GLN A 527 -5.03 13.04 -13.17
CA GLN A 527 -5.30 14.37 -12.59
C GLN A 527 -6.80 14.65 -12.51
N VAL A 528 -7.55 14.33 -13.57
CA VAL A 528 -9.02 14.44 -13.60
C VAL A 528 -9.67 13.49 -12.59
N SER A 529 -9.17 12.25 -12.47
CA SER A 529 -9.61 11.29 -11.45
C SER A 529 -9.39 11.85 -10.04
N LYS A 530 -8.20 12.38 -9.74
CA LYS A 530 -7.91 13.03 -8.45
C LYS A 530 -8.80 14.25 -8.18
N LEU A 531 -9.06 15.08 -9.19
CA LEU A 531 -9.96 16.23 -9.06
C LEU A 531 -11.42 15.82 -8.84
N SER A 532 -11.89 14.78 -9.53
CA SER A 532 -13.25 14.26 -9.36
C SER A 532 -13.49 13.57 -8.01
N GLN A 533 -12.42 13.05 -7.38
CA GLN A 533 -12.47 12.48 -6.03
C GLN A 533 -12.29 13.52 -4.92
N ALA A 534 -12.00 14.76 -5.27
CA ALA A 534 -11.80 15.81 -4.29
C ALA A 534 -13.13 16.15 -3.58
N PRO A 535 -13.13 16.32 -2.25
CA PRO A 535 -14.35 16.59 -1.51
C PRO A 535 -14.92 17.97 -1.87
N SER A 536 -16.24 18.03 -2.04
CA SER A 536 -16.93 19.31 -2.22
C SER A 536 -16.74 20.20 -0.98
N PRO A 537 -16.49 21.51 -1.17
CA PRO A 537 -16.28 22.44 -0.06
C PRO A 537 -17.52 22.54 0.84
N LYS A 538 -17.30 22.56 2.17
CA LYS A 538 -18.38 22.78 3.15
C LYS A 538 -19.03 24.15 2.90
N ARG A 539 -20.37 24.21 2.95
CA ARG A 539 -21.18 25.41 2.65
C ARG A 539 -20.72 26.68 3.40
N SER A 540 -20.37 26.54 4.68
CA SER A 540 -19.88 27.65 5.51
C SER A 540 -18.55 28.25 5.03
N LYS A 541 -17.63 27.43 4.53
CA LYS A 541 -16.34 27.92 3.97
C LYS A 541 -16.56 28.60 2.62
N LEU A 542 -17.52 28.10 1.84
CA LEU A 542 -17.93 28.68 0.57
C LEU A 542 -18.55 30.08 0.78
N GLU A 543 -19.41 30.23 1.80
CA GLU A 543 -19.98 31.53 2.21
C GLU A 543 -18.90 32.53 2.65
N ILE A 544 -17.90 32.08 3.41
CA ILE A 544 -16.76 32.93 3.82
C ILE A 544 -15.98 33.39 2.59
N LEU A 545 -15.70 32.49 1.64
CA LEU A 545 -15.01 32.83 0.40
C LEU A 545 -15.80 33.81 -0.45
N GLN A 546 -17.11 33.59 -0.63
CA GLN A 546 -17.99 34.51 -1.36
C GLN A 546 -18.01 35.90 -0.71
N ARG A 547 -18.09 35.96 0.62
CA ARG A 547 -18.07 37.22 1.37
C ARG A 547 -16.72 37.93 1.24
N PHE A 548 -15.62 37.19 1.31
CA PHE A 548 -14.27 37.72 1.13
C PHE A 548 -14.06 38.29 -0.28
N LEU A 549 -14.49 37.58 -1.33
CA LEU A 549 -14.38 38.04 -2.72
C LEU A 549 -15.19 39.32 -2.99
N ARG A 550 -16.31 39.51 -2.29
CA ARG A 550 -17.17 40.70 -2.38
C ARG A 550 -16.70 41.86 -1.51
N ASP A 551 -15.87 41.59 -0.50
CA ASP A 551 -15.35 42.63 0.39
C ASP A 551 -14.32 43.51 -0.33
N GLY A 552 -14.53 44.83 -0.29
CA GLY A 552 -13.64 45.82 -0.89
C GLY A 552 -12.26 45.88 -0.21
N GLN A 553 -12.15 45.43 1.04
CA GLN A 553 -10.89 45.42 1.80
C GLN A 553 -10.15 44.06 1.73
N GLY A 554 -10.87 42.97 1.47
CA GLY A 554 -10.33 41.59 1.48
C GLY A 554 -10.17 40.94 0.09
N GLY A 555 -11.05 41.21 -0.87
CA GLY A 555 -11.01 40.63 -2.22
C GLY A 555 -10.81 41.65 -3.34
N ALA A 556 -10.56 42.93 -3.00
CA ALA A 556 -10.54 44.09 -3.91
C ALA A 556 -11.84 44.27 -4.74
N GLY A 557 -12.95 43.67 -4.28
CA GLY A 557 -14.20 43.57 -5.03
C GLY A 557 -14.01 42.84 -6.37
N PHE A 558 -13.33 41.69 -6.36
CA PHE A 558 -12.93 40.93 -7.55
C PHE A 558 -14.04 40.73 -8.62
N PRO A 559 -15.29 40.36 -8.26
CA PRO A 559 -16.34 40.24 -9.27
C PRO A 559 -16.95 41.61 -9.61
N LYS A 560 -16.59 42.17 -10.78
CA LYS A 560 -17.09 43.47 -11.28
C LYS A 560 -17.82 43.37 -12.63
N GLY A 561 -17.76 42.22 -13.30
CA GLY A 561 -18.33 41.93 -14.62
C GLY A 561 -19.17 40.65 -14.66
N MET A 562 -19.14 39.92 -15.78
CA MET A 562 -19.95 38.71 -16.00
C MET A 562 -19.71 37.59 -14.96
N GLU A 563 -18.55 37.60 -14.31
CA GLU A 563 -18.16 36.69 -13.23
C GLU A 563 -18.92 36.92 -11.91
N PHE A 564 -19.71 38.00 -11.80
CA PHE A 564 -20.52 38.29 -10.61
C PHE A 564 -21.52 37.17 -10.30
N ASN A 565 -22.12 36.59 -11.33
CA ASN A 565 -23.12 35.53 -11.20
C ASN A 565 -22.49 34.12 -11.16
N THR A 566 -21.22 33.96 -11.54
CA THR A 566 -20.53 32.64 -11.56
C THR A 566 -20.47 31.99 -10.18
N TRP A 567 -20.47 32.80 -9.12
CA TRP A 567 -20.44 32.33 -7.74
C TRP A 567 -21.83 32.29 -7.08
N GLU A 568 -22.88 32.72 -7.79
CA GLU A 568 -24.29 32.68 -7.37
C GLU A 568 -25.08 31.51 -8.02
N GLU A 569 -24.48 30.79 -8.97
CA GLU A 569 -25.07 29.57 -9.53
C GLU A 569 -25.43 28.55 -8.45
N PRO A 570 -26.45 27.70 -8.68
CA PRO A 570 -27.03 26.85 -7.63
C PRO A 570 -26.06 25.85 -6.98
N GLU A 571 -24.94 25.50 -7.63
CA GLU A 571 -23.91 24.58 -7.07
C GLU A 571 -22.46 24.97 -7.44
N PRO A 572 -21.89 26.02 -6.82
CA PRO A 572 -20.49 26.42 -7.06
C PRO A 572 -19.50 25.33 -6.60
N SER A 573 -19.95 24.42 -5.74
CA SER A 573 -19.22 23.24 -5.24
C SER A 573 -18.78 22.25 -6.31
N LYS A 574 -19.28 22.36 -7.55
CA LYS A 574 -18.86 21.54 -8.69
C LYS A 574 -17.55 22.01 -9.34
N TYR A 575 -17.16 23.26 -9.11
CA TYR A 575 -16.03 23.91 -9.80
C TYR A 575 -14.91 24.33 -8.83
N ILE A 576 -15.09 24.11 -7.53
CA ILE A 576 -14.19 24.57 -6.48
C ILE A 576 -13.87 23.43 -5.53
N VAL A 577 -12.60 23.27 -5.18
CA VAL A 577 -12.12 22.40 -4.11
C VAL A 577 -11.37 23.28 -3.11
N MET A 578 -11.67 23.16 -1.82
CA MET A 578 -10.87 23.78 -0.76
C MET A 578 -10.09 22.70 -0.02
N MET A 579 -8.79 22.89 0.17
CA MET A 579 -7.98 21.96 0.96
C MET A 579 -8.52 21.94 2.39
N ASN A 580 -9.03 20.78 2.82
CA ASN A 580 -9.43 20.58 4.20
C ASN A 580 -8.18 20.52 5.06
N ALA A 581 -8.02 21.48 5.97
CA ALA A 581 -7.11 21.32 7.10
C ALA A 581 -7.57 20.08 7.89
N ALA A 582 -6.63 19.17 8.15
CA ALA A 582 -6.89 17.97 8.92
C ALA A 582 -7.43 18.35 10.31
N ALA A 583 -8.52 17.70 10.72
CA ALA A 583 -9.18 17.80 12.02
C ALA A 583 -10.08 19.03 12.27
N GLU A 584 -11.27 19.06 11.66
CA GLU A 584 -12.38 19.88 12.17
C GLU A 584 -13.74 19.20 11.93
N ASP A 585 -14.09 18.23 12.78
CA ASP A 585 -15.47 17.73 12.90
C ASP A 585 -15.90 17.45 14.36
N ASP A 586 -15.29 18.14 15.34
CA ASP A 586 -15.77 18.08 16.72
C ASP A 586 -16.71 19.25 17.03
N PHE A 587 -17.87 18.94 17.61
CA PHE A 587 -18.90 19.90 18.06
C PHE A 587 -18.31 21.03 18.93
N LEU A 588 -17.30 20.68 19.73
CA LEU A 588 -16.53 21.60 20.58
C LEU A 588 -15.84 22.70 19.77
N THR A 589 -15.21 22.38 18.64
CA THR A 589 -14.53 23.38 17.81
C THR A 589 -15.53 24.38 17.25
N LYS A 590 -16.73 23.94 16.84
CA LYS A 590 -17.80 24.85 16.39
C LYS A 590 -18.31 25.76 17.52
N LEU A 591 -18.57 25.23 18.71
CA LEU A 591 -19.03 26.04 19.85
C LEU A 591 -17.98 27.08 20.26
N VAL A 592 -16.72 26.65 20.37
CA VAL A 592 -15.63 27.54 20.78
C VAL A 592 -15.36 28.61 19.71
N THR A 593 -15.30 28.25 18.43
CA THR A 593 -15.01 29.20 17.35
C THR A 593 -16.17 30.15 17.04
N SER A 594 -17.43 29.70 17.11
CA SER A 594 -18.59 30.53 16.72
C SER A 594 -19.20 31.34 17.86
N VAL A 595 -19.06 30.93 19.13
CA VAL A 595 -19.71 31.60 20.26
C VAL A 595 -18.71 32.15 21.26
N LEU A 596 -17.76 31.33 21.73
CA LEU A 596 -16.83 31.74 22.80
C LEU A 596 -15.71 32.65 22.29
N LEU A 597 -15.18 32.38 21.10
CA LEU A 597 -14.06 33.14 20.53
C LEU A 597 -14.44 34.61 20.22
N PRO A 598 -15.64 34.93 19.67
CA PRO A 598 -16.06 36.32 19.50
C PRO A 598 -16.22 37.07 20.82
N ILE A 599 -16.81 36.43 21.85
CA ILE A 599 -17.01 37.02 23.18
C ILE A 599 -15.65 37.28 23.85
N PHE A 600 -14.75 36.30 23.81
CA PHE A 600 -13.39 36.44 24.31
C PHE A 600 -12.63 37.54 23.56
N HIS A 601 -12.76 37.60 22.24
CA HIS A 601 -12.13 38.64 21.43
C HIS A 601 -12.61 40.04 21.81
N ALA A 602 -13.92 40.20 22.00
CA ALA A 602 -14.56 41.46 22.38
C ALA A 602 -14.20 41.90 23.81
N LEU A 603 -14.13 40.97 24.77
CA LEU A 603 -13.90 41.29 26.18
C LEU A 603 -12.41 41.39 26.56
N PHE A 604 -11.56 40.50 26.02
CA PHE A 604 -10.17 40.33 26.44
C PHE A 604 -9.17 40.40 25.28
N GLY A 605 -9.55 39.99 24.07
CA GLY A 605 -8.67 39.92 22.90
C GLY A 605 -8.09 41.28 22.50
N GLN A 606 -8.88 42.35 22.55
CA GLN A 606 -8.40 43.72 22.28
C GLN A 606 -7.45 44.24 23.37
N ARG A 607 -7.62 43.79 24.62
CA ARG A 607 -6.87 44.30 25.78
C ARG A 607 -5.55 43.57 26.00
N TRP A 608 -5.45 42.28 25.63
CA TRP A 608 -4.30 41.43 25.92
C TRP A 608 -3.44 41.06 24.68
N LYS A 609 -3.74 41.59 23.48
CA LYS A 609 -2.97 41.38 22.23
C LYS A 609 -2.64 39.90 21.94
N THR A 610 -3.57 38.98 22.21
CA THR A 610 -3.31 37.53 22.22
C THR A 610 -3.40 36.83 20.86
N GLY A 611 -3.82 37.52 19.80
CA GLY A 611 -3.89 36.98 18.43
C GLY A 611 -2.79 37.52 17.51
N LYS A 612 -2.31 36.70 16.57
CA LYS A 612 -1.34 37.14 15.56
C LYS A 612 -2.11 37.82 14.42
N ILE A 613 -1.88 39.12 14.22
CA ILE A 613 -2.46 39.86 13.09
C ILE A 613 -1.76 39.34 11.84
N ILE A 614 -2.50 38.64 10.97
CA ILE A 614 -1.96 38.13 9.70
C ILE A 614 -2.00 39.23 8.63
N ASP A 615 -2.99 40.13 8.71
CA ASP A 615 -3.15 41.24 7.78
C ASP A 615 -3.71 42.48 8.49
N GLN A 616 -2.97 43.59 8.40
CA GLN A 616 -3.30 44.86 9.03
C GLN A 616 -4.43 45.62 8.32
N ARG A 617 -4.77 45.27 7.05
CA ARG A 617 -5.81 45.97 6.28
C ARG A 617 -7.19 45.31 6.39
N SER A 618 -7.27 43.97 6.43
CA SER A 618 -8.53 43.24 6.58
C SER A 618 -8.98 43.01 8.04
N GLY A 619 -8.11 43.27 9.02
CA GLY A 619 -8.41 43.05 10.44
C GLY A 619 -8.45 41.57 10.84
N LEU A 620 -7.94 40.66 10.00
CA LEU A 620 -7.94 39.22 10.25
C LEU A 620 -6.91 38.82 11.32
N ILE A 621 -7.43 38.33 12.43
CA ILE A 621 -6.64 37.91 13.60
C ILE A 621 -6.67 36.38 13.68
N SER A 622 -5.49 35.78 13.61
CA SER A 622 -5.34 34.33 13.76
C SER A 622 -5.06 33.96 15.20
N TYR A 623 -5.84 32.99 15.68
CA TYR A 623 -5.67 32.31 16.94
C TYR A 623 -5.13 30.91 16.66
N SER A 624 -4.21 30.42 17.51
CA SER A 624 -3.61 29.10 17.33
C SER A 624 -4.58 27.99 17.72
N ASP A 625 -4.93 27.12 16.76
CA ASP A 625 -5.87 26.00 16.94
C ASP A 625 -5.51 25.07 18.11
N THR A 626 -4.21 24.90 18.37
CA THR A 626 -3.71 24.07 19.49
C THR A 626 -3.93 24.72 20.86
N LYS A 627 -4.01 26.05 20.95
CA LYS A 627 -4.32 26.76 22.19
C LYS A 627 -5.83 26.79 22.44
N ILE A 628 -6.62 26.98 21.38
CA ILE A 628 -8.10 27.01 21.47
C ILE A 628 -8.63 25.64 21.92
N SER A 629 -8.15 24.55 21.32
CA SER A 629 -8.56 23.19 21.71
C SER A 629 -8.19 22.86 23.16
N ARG A 630 -6.98 23.24 23.61
CA ARG A 630 -6.56 23.07 25.02
C ARG A 630 -7.46 23.83 26.00
N VAL A 631 -7.83 25.08 25.70
CA VAL A 631 -8.73 25.86 26.55
C VAL A 631 -10.12 25.22 26.60
N GLY A 632 -10.62 24.73 25.45
CA GLY A 632 -11.87 23.96 25.38
C GLY A 632 -11.84 22.71 26.27
N SER A 633 -10.78 21.92 26.21
CA SER A 633 -10.61 20.73 27.08
C SER A 633 -10.54 21.08 28.56
N ILE A 634 -9.91 22.19 28.94
CA ILE A 634 -9.82 22.64 30.35
C ILE A 634 -11.20 23.06 30.87
N LEU A 635 -11.96 23.84 30.08
CA LEU A 635 -13.32 24.25 30.45
C LEU A 635 -14.26 23.05 30.55
N ALA A 636 -14.15 22.09 29.64
CA ALA A 636 -14.89 20.84 29.67
C ALA A 636 -14.63 20.03 30.95
N ALA A 637 -13.35 19.90 31.35
CA ALA A 637 -12.96 19.21 32.56
C ALA A 637 -13.46 19.94 33.82
N ALA A 638 -13.43 21.27 33.83
CA ALA A 638 -13.95 22.09 34.93
C ALA A 638 -15.48 21.98 35.07
N LEU A 639 -16.22 22.05 33.96
CA LEU A 639 -17.68 21.93 33.99
C LEU A 639 -18.12 20.52 34.40
N SER A 640 -17.43 19.49 33.88
CA SER A 640 -17.72 18.08 34.21
C SER A 640 -17.40 17.74 35.67
N SER A 641 -16.44 18.43 36.29
CA SER A 641 -16.11 18.23 37.72
C SER A 641 -16.98 19.07 38.67
N ALA A 642 -17.54 20.19 38.21
CA ALA A 642 -18.45 21.01 39.00
C ALA A 642 -19.89 20.45 39.04
N LEU A 643 -20.33 19.76 37.98
CA LEU A 643 -21.69 19.23 37.86
C LEU A 643 -22.08 18.25 38.99
N PRO A 644 -21.21 17.30 39.40
CA PRO A 644 -21.51 16.41 40.51
C PRO A 644 -21.73 17.14 41.84
N VAL A 645 -20.93 18.17 42.11
CA VAL A 645 -21.03 18.97 43.34
C VAL A 645 -22.34 19.78 43.34
N LEU A 646 -22.68 20.40 42.20
CA LEU A 646 -23.93 21.13 42.04
C LEU A 646 -25.15 20.20 42.22
N THR A 647 -25.06 18.98 41.69
CA THR A 647 -26.15 18.00 41.77
C THR A 647 -26.39 17.55 43.21
N ILE A 648 -25.32 17.27 43.96
CA ILE A 648 -25.41 16.92 45.39
C ILE A 648 -26.06 18.08 46.17
N PHE A 649 -25.66 19.32 45.89
CA PHE A 649 -26.25 20.49 46.54
C PHE A 649 -27.75 20.64 46.24
N VAL A 650 -28.17 20.47 44.99
CA VAL A 650 -29.59 20.56 44.60
C VAL A 650 -30.40 19.43 45.24
N LEU A 651 -29.91 18.19 45.20
CA LEU A 651 -30.61 17.04 45.77
C LEU A 651 -30.80 17.16 47.29
N ASN A 652 -29.87 17.79 48.00
CA ASN A 652 -29.96 18.01 49.44
C ASN A 652 -31.04 19.04 49.84
N ASN A 653 -31.42 19.96 48.94
CA ASN A 653 -32.40 21.01 49.21
C ASN A 653 -33.84 20.63 48.80
N LEU A 654 -34.04 19.46 48.17
CA LEU A 654 -35.36 19.01 47.73
C LEU A 654 -36.01 18.13 48.80
N HIS A 655 -37.27 18.39 49.17
CA HIS A 655 -37.98 17.63 50.20
C HIS A 655 -38.76 16.41 49.66
N SER A 656 -39.11 16.40 48.37
CA SER A 656 -39.91 15.32 47.76
C SER A 656 -39.03 14.27 47.09
N THR A 657 -39.22 13.00 47.47
CA THR A 657 -38.49 11.85 46.92
C THR A 657 -38.74 11.67 45.41
N THR A 658 -39.96 11.92 44.94
CA THR A 658 -40.30 11.83 43.50
C THR A 658 -39.55 12.90 42.70
N VAL A 659 -39.44 14.12 43.23
CA VAL A 659 -38.69 15.21 42.58
C VAL A 659 -37.20 14.92 42.57
N ARG A 660 -36.65 14.33 43.64
CA ARG A 660 -35.24 13.90 43.70
C ARG A 660 -34.90 12.91 42.58
N ILE A 661 -35.72 11.87 42.38
CA ILE A 661 -35.50 10.86 41.33
C ILE A 661 -35.53 11.51 39.93
N GLY A 662 -36.50 12.41 39.68
CA GLY A 662 -36.59 13.13 38.41
C GLY A 662 -35.38 14.02 38.14
N VAL A 663 -34.90 14.75 39.16
CA VAL A 663 -33.73 15.61 39.06
C VAL A 663 -32.44 14.81 38.84
N THR A 664 -32.28 13.67 39.51
CA THR A 664 -31.16 12.74 39.29
C THR A 664 -31.09 12.30 37.83
N LEU A 665 -32.20 11.83 37.24
CA LEU A 665 -32.22 11.43 35.83
C LEU A 665 -31.76 12.54 34.87
N VAL A 666 -32.16 13.78 35.13
CA VAL A 666 -31.75 14.95 34.35
C VAL A 666 -30.26 15.24 34.49
N PHE A 667 -29.71 15.18 35.71
CA PHE A 667 -28.28 15.43 35.91
C PHE A 667 -27.40 14.29 35.41
N THR A 668 -27.80 13.02 35.55
CA THR A 668 -27.06 11.88 35.00
C THR A 668 -26.99 11.94 33.47
N THR A 669 -28.11 12.29 32.81
CA THR A 669 -28.16 12.44 31.35
C THR A 669 -27.35 13.64 30.87
N LEU A 670 -27.42 14.78 31.58
CA LEU A 670 -26.61 15.95 31.30
C LEU A 670 -25.11 15.67 31.47
N PHE A 671 -24.72 14.97 32.54
CA PHE A 671 -23.33 14.57 32.78
C PHE A 671 -22.80 13.66 31.67
N SER A 672 -23.58 12.65 31.27
CA SER A 672 -23.20 11.72 30.19
C SER A 672 -23.06 12.45 28.85
N PHE A 673 -24.00 13.36 28.54
CA PHE A 673 -23.93 14.20 27.35
C PHE A 673 -22.70 15.10 27.37
N LEU A 674 -22.42 15.77 28.49
CA LEU A 674 -21.24 16.64 28.63
C LEU A 674 -19.94 15.85 28.49
N LEU A 675 -19.84 14.68 29.12
CA LEU A 675 -18.63 13.86 29.02
C LEU A 675 -18.45 13.30 27.60
N ALA A 676 -19.52 12.88 26.94
CA ALA A 676 -19.47 12.39 25.56
C ALA A 676 -19.20 13.51 24.53
N ALA A 677 -19.75 14.70 24.75
CA ALA A 677 -19.64 15.81 23.80
C ALA A 677 -18.38 16.67 24.00
N PHE A 678 -17.81 16.70 25.20
CA PHE A 678 -16.70 17.60 25.54
C PHE A 678 -15.40 16.89 25.95
N SER A 679 -15.37 15.56 26.07
CA SER A 679 -14.15 14.79 26.35
C SER A 679 -13.80 13.82 25.23
N SER A 680 -12.52 13.47 25.09
CA SER A 680 -12.04 12.44 24.15
C SER A 680 -12.19 11.01 24.70
N ALA A 681 -13.06 10.81 25.70
CA ALA A 681 -13.19 9.54 26.39
C ALA A 681 -13.82 8.47 25.48
N LYS A 682 -13.31 7.24 25.56
CA LYS A 682 -13.89 6.10 24.83
C LYS A 682 -15.32 5.84 25.34
N ARG A 683 -16.18 5.25 24.51
CA ARG A 683 -17.57 4.92 24.90
C ARG A 683 -17.65 4.13 26.21
N VAL A 684 -16.69 3.24 26.45
CA VAL A 684 -16.59 2.44 27.69
C VAL A 684 -16.26 3.32 28.91
N GLU A 685 -15.41 4.32 28.74
CA GLU A 685 -15.01 5.26 29.81
C GLU A 685 -16.18 6.19 30.17
N VAL A 686 -16.92 6.69 29.17
CA VAL A 686 -18.14 7.48 29.39
C VAL A 686 -19.19 6.67 30.15
N PHE A 687 -19.38 5.41 29.77
CA PHE A 687 -20.32 4.52 30.46
C PHE A 687 -19.92 4.27 31.92
N ALA A 688 -18.65 3.97 32.17
CA ALA A 688 -18.13 3.75 33.53
C ALA A 688 -18.26 5.00 34.42
N ALA A 689 -17.92 6.18 33.89
CA ALA A 689 -18.04 7.43 34.62
C ALA A 689 -19.50 7.80 34.91
N THR A 690 -20.40 7.60 33.94
CA THR A 690 -21.84 7.86 34.11
C THR A 690 -22.45 6.90 35.16
N ALA A 691 -22.08 5.62 35.12
CA ALA A 691 -22.54 4.64 36.11
C ALA A 691 -22.02 4.96 37.53
N THR A 692 -20.77 5.40 37.64
CA THR A 692 -20.18 5.83 38.92
C THR A 692 -20.90 7.07 39.46
N PHE A 693 -21.19 8.04 38.59
CA PHE A 693 -21.93 9.25 38.98
C PHE A 693 -23.35 8.91 39.46
N ALA A 694 -24.08 8.09 38.72
CA ALA A 694 -25.43 7.63 39.11
C ALA A 694 -25.43 6.89 40.45
N ALA A 695 -24.42 6.03 40.70
CA ALA A 695 -24.28 5.31 41.96
C ALA A 695 -24.12 6.27 43.17
N VAL A 696 -23.37 7.36 42.99
CA VAL A 696 -23.22 8.40 44.03
C VAL A 696 -24.54 9.10 44.28
N GLU A 697 -25.29 9.48 43.24
CA GLU A 697 -26.58 10.15 43.37
C GLU A 697 -27.62 9.30 44.12
N VAL A 698 -27.66 7.99 43.87
CA VAL A 698 -28.58 7.05 44.56
C VAL A 698 -28.34 7.01 46.07
N VAL A 699 -27.09 7.11 46.54
CA VAL A 699 -26.76 7.17 47.97
C VAL A 699 -27.34 8.43 48.62
N PHE A 700 -27.34 9.56 47.92
CA PHE A 700 -27.90 10.82 48.44
C PHE A 700 -29.43 10.82 48.44
N ILE A 701 -30.07 10.12 47.49
CA ILE A 701 -31.52 9.87 47.56
C ILE A 701 -31.84 9.03 48.82
N GLY A 702 -31.09 7.96 49.08
CA GLY A 702 -31.30 7.05 50.22
C GLY A 702 -31.07 7.70 51.59
N SER A 703 -29.98 8.46 51.75
CA SER A 703 -29.65 9.09 53.05
C SER A 703 -30.66 10.16 53.48
N ALA A 704 -31.32 10.81 52.52
CA ALA A 704 -32.29 11.86 52.78
C ALA A 704 -33.74 11.34 52.92
N ILE A 705 -34.00 10.06 52.61
CA ILE A 705 -35.26 9.37 52.95
C ILE A 705 -35.26 8.98 54.45
N ASN A 706 -34.10 8.56 54.98
CA ASN A 706 -33.92 8.22 56.40
C ASN A 706 -33.98 9.42 57.36
N LYS A 707 -33.95 10.67 56.86
CA LYS A 707 -34.17 11.88 57.69
C LYS A 707 -35.64 12.28 57.80
N SER A 708 -36.52 11.68 56.99
CA SER A 708 -37.97 11.98 56.92
C SER A 708 -38.85 10.86 57.47
N ALA A 709 -38.25 9.77 57.95
CA ALA A 709 -38.84 8.78 58.84
C ALA A 709 -38.36 9.08 60.26
#